data_AF-A0A1Q7ACS3-F1
#
_entry.id   AF-A0A1Q7ACS3-F1
#
_cell.length_a   1.000
_cell.length_b   1.000
_cell.length_c   1.000
_cell.angle_alpha   90.00
_cell.angle_beta   90.00
_cell.angle_gamma   90.00
#
_symmetry.space_group_name_H-M   'P 1'
#
loop_
_entity.id
_entity.type
_entity.pdbx_description
1 polymer ?
#
loop_
_entity_poly.entity_id
_entity_poly.type
_entity_poly.pdbx_seq_one_letter_code
_entity_poly.pdbx_strand_id
1 'polypeptide(L)'
;MSTYRLKFMSRRGSGFFVLSLVVGVLVAQWLMWPAVAFAATANSSDGGYQFGKAQGLDRASVSVVRLVAGYNAVPAVAGCASSVTGLGVLVGSWATTPASKDFTNWVLTDGSLVDPGGISCGVRRPMEQLSSIQIYANNAYTSSANGLVLKSLQCHGNACSDGATMQVLLCQNANSCDTGVVLVPFHMPVPQPFIDLAQTDQVITEQGIELTGPVSATISVDQAAQALMPTQVANDPKNEPGMPLINANGQLVDMNTKADDTGQSIRSFVNERIVPPPLQPVNTNALRDSWNRGIDDYYINDFVSAQSDFIRASAPNAQFLAPAAFLNLPQIRAVVTPTSSARSGGITGAGGTSHTVGSQIGPFAIPGEVLAWFPWIIGGAILLIVILLVIIVVAVRRQVRHGREMAAFEKEQAAAEEKAATEIQRQQSQPQVAVNANGPANAASLHPQPKSELRCPNCGEPVSASDNFCAQCRSPLRLSDSGLNMRVAKPQEAAQVPAATMPQPRELVPSSSIFDQPTREMSPGEVKNGQQDLEKTQPYSAEEMVANMPTMERYMGPNLSLVVGTRSNPGIKRQHKPNEDSLFAAQGERVHNSQTQQFGLFVVADGMGGHANGQDASRQAIQTISEEVLPKISGNDPLNDEMLVQILVDGVQHANQAVHQRNMEQRADMGTTITVALIMGAIAYIANVGDSRTYLYRKTAGLKKITNDHSVVASLVEAGIIRPDDIYTHPKRNQIYRSLGEKPMVDVDWFKVMLQPEDKLLLCTDGLWDMVRDPTIEQILSAVPDPSQTGNALIKAALEGGGEDNVSVIVVQIAEASQHTGMTGVQLLARPESPQWPPM
;
A
#
# COMPACT_ATOMS: atom_id res chain seq x y z
N MET A 1 56.46 63.30 10.40
CA MET A 1 57.36 62.23 9.94
C MET A 1 56.50 61.08 9.41
N SER A 2 56.93 60.53 8.27
CA SER A 2 56.26 59.49 7.48
C SER A 2 56.16 58.14 8.20
N THR A 3 55.09 57.37 7.95
CA THR A 3 55.20 56.04 7.29
C THR A 3 53.84 55.41 6.92
N TYR A 4 53.66 55.29 5.59
CA TYR A 4 53.15 54.16 4.78
C TYR A 4 51.78 53.47 4.99
N ARG A 5 50.92 53.72 3.98
CA ARG A 5 50.21 52.81 3.03
C ARG A 5 49.41 51.59 3.54
N LEU A 6 48.12 51.56 3.14
CA LEU A 6 47.52 50.40 2.45
C LEU A 6 46.35 50.79 1.55
N LYS A 7 46.26 50.09 0.41
CA LYS A 7 45.55 50.42 -0.84
C LYS A 7 44.04 50.11 -0.80
N PHE A 8 43.29 50.97 -1.48
CA PHE A 8 41.94 50.76 -2.02
C PHE A 8 41.88 49.61 -3.03
N MET A 9 40.81 48.80 -2.98
CA MET A 9 40.14 48.30 -4.19
C MET A 9 38.62 48.22 -3.97
N SER A 10 37.93 49.13 -4.65
CA SER A 10 36.50 49.14 -4.90
C SER A 10 36.13 48.00 -5.86
N ARG A 11 35.04 47.28 -5.56
CA ARG A 11 34.29 46.52 -6.57
C ARG A 11 32.79 46.80 -6.39
N ARG A 12 32.23 47.45 -7.41
CA ARG A 12 30.81 47.75 -7.63
C ARG A 12 29.95 46.50 -7.46
N GLY A 13 29.00 46.56 -6.52
CA GLY A 13 27.92 45.59 -6.38
C GLY A 13 26.77 45.91 -7.33
N SER A 14 26.83 45.40 -8.56
CA SER A 14 25.71 45.40 -9.52
C SER A 14 24.88 44.11 -9.43
N GLY A 15 24.78 43.50 -8.24
CA GLY A 15 24.11 42.22 -8.00
C GLY A 15 22.77 42.31 -7.26
N PHE A 16 22.48 43.43 -6.60
CA PHE A 16 21.33 43.53 -5.69
C PHE A 16 19.99 43.86 -6.38
N PHE A 17 20.02 44.52 -7.54
CA PHE A 17 18.78 44.92 -8.23
C PHE A 17 18.15 43.82 -9.09
N VAL A 18 18.94 42.85 -9.59
CA VAL A 18 18.41 41.74 -10.40
C VAL A 18 17.80 40.65 -9.51
N LEU A 19 18.33 40.45 -8.30
CA LEU A 19 17.83 39.46 -7.35
C LEU A 19 16.45 39.86 -6.79
N SER A 20 16.22 41.15 -6.52
CA SER A 20 14.94 41.63 -5.98
C SER A 20 13.79 41.55 -6.99
N LEU A 21 14.08 41.63 -8.30
CA LEU A 21 13.07 41.60 -9.35
C LEU A 21 12.72 40.15 -9.74
N VAL A 22 13.69 39.23 -9.67
CA VAL A 22 13.46 37.79 -9.83
C VAL A 22 12.72 37.20 -8.63
N VAL A 23 13.02 37.64 -7.41
CA VAL A 23 12.27 37.24 -6.21
C VAL A 23 10.84 37.78 -6.24
N GLY A 24 10.62 39.02 -6.70
CA GLY A 24 9.27 39.59 -6.83
C GLY A 24 8.38 38.86 -7.86
N VAL A 25 8.95 38.41 -8.98
CA VAL A 25 8.22 37.66 -10.01
C VAL A 25 7.96 36.20 -9.58
N LEU A 26 8.90 35.57 -8.87
CA LEU A 26 8.72 34.22 -8.32
C LEU A 26 7.70 34.17 -7.17
N VAL A 27 7.62 35.23 -6.36
CA VAL A 27 6.60 35.38 -5.31
C VAL A 27 5.20 35.62 -5.93
N ALA A 28 5.10 36.34 -7.05
CA ALA A 28 3.83 36.53 -7.76
C ALA A 28 3.36 35.26 -8.52
N GLN A 29 4.29 34.39 -8.96
CA GLN A 29 3.96 33.09 -9.57
C GLN A 29 3.60 32.01 -8.55
N TRP A 30 4.07 32.11 -7.31
CA TRP A 30 3.73 31.19 -6.21
C TRP A 30 2.33 31.43 -5.62
N LEU A 31 1.72 32.59 -5.87
CA LEU A 31 0.39 32.94 -5.36
C LEU A 31 -0.77 32.48 -6.26
N MET A 32 -0.51 31.79 -7.39
CA MET A 32 -1.52 31.50 -8.42
C MET A 32 -1.56 30.04 -8.92
N TRP A 33 -1.02 29.06 -8.18
CA TRP A 33 -1.19 27.63 -8.50
C TRP A 33 -1.76 26.86 -7.30
N PRO A 34 -2.94 26.20 -7.43
CA PRO A 34 -3.39 25.25 -6.43
C PRO A 34 -2.49 24.01 -6.52
N ALA A 35 -1.79 23.68 -5.44
CA ALA A 35 -1.03 22.44 -5.33
C ALA A 35 -1.99 21.33 -4.90
N VAL A 36 -2.08 20.35 -5.77
CA VAL A 36 -3.03 19.26 -5.78
C VAL A 36 -2.23 17.97 -5.59
N ALA A 37 -2.36 17.30 -4.43
CA ALA A 37 -2.15 15.85 -4.23
C ALA A 37 -1.91 15.50 -2.75
N PHE A 38 -2.98 15.07 -2.07
CA PHE A 38 -2.91 14.07 -1.01
C PHE A 38 -3.87 12.93 -1.36
N ALA A 39 -3.38 11.70 -1.40
CA ALA A 39 -4.22 10.52 -1.27
C ALA A 39 -3.60 9.56 -0.24
N ALA A 40 -4.22 9.54 0.93
CA ALA A 40 -4.14 8.48 1.92
C ALA A 40 -5.33 7.53 1.70
N THR A 41 -5.04 6.25 1.48
CA THR A 41 -6.03 5.18 1.42
C THR A 41 -6.24 4.60 2.82
N ALA A 42 -7.45 4.80 3.34
CA ALA A 42 -7.98 4.04 4.46
C ALA A 42 -8.74 2.84 3.88
N ASN A 43 -8.26 1.62 4.09
CA ASN A 43 -9.07 0.41 3.88
C ASN A 43 -9.67 0.01 5.24
N SER A 44 -11.00 0.18 5.34
CA SER A 44 -11.86 -0.47 6.31
C SER A 44 -12.48 -1.70 5.64
N SER A 45 -12.39 -2.84 6.33
CA SER A 45 -13.08 -4.08 6.04
C SER A 45 -14.56 -3.97 6.41
N ASP A 46 -15.32 -3.29 5.57
CA ASP A 46 -16.75 -3.51 5.42
C ASP A 46 -16.95 -3.69 3.91
N GLY A 47 -17.77 -4.67 3.49
CA GLY A 47 -18.05 -4.99 2.09
C GLY A 47 -18.87 -3.89 1.39
N GLY A 48 -18.39 -2.65 1.48
CA GLY A 48 -19.03 -1.44 1.02
C GLY A 48 -18.24 -0.75 -0.08
N TYR A 49 -18.97 -0.06 -0.94
CA TYR A 49 -18.43 0.83 -1.96
C TYR A 49 -17.45 1.83 -1.34
N GLN A 50 -16.23 1.90 -1.88
CA GLN A 50 -15.17 2.74 -1.33
C GLN A 50 -15.00 4.03 -2.13
N PHE A 51 -15.47 5.13 -1.54
CA PHE A 51 -15.33 6.46 -2.10
C PHE A 51 -13.87 6.92 -2.18
N GLY A 52 -13.56 7.73 -3.19
CA GLY A 52 -12.24 8.36 -3.36
C GLY A 52 -11.19 7.46 -4.03
N LYS A 53 -11.64 6.40 -4.73
CA LYS A 53 -10.75 5.48 -5.46
C LYS A 53 -10.72 5.68 -6.98
N ALA A 54 -11.86 5.99 -7.58
CA ALA A 54 -11.97 6.23 -9.02
C ALA A 54 -12.99 7.33 -9.31
N GLN A 55 -12.55 8.43 -9.96
CA GLN A 55 -13.37 9.62 -10.19
C GLN A 55 -14.65 9.32 -10.96
N GLY A 56 -14.55 8.58 -12.07
CA GLY A 56 -15.71 8.24 -12.88
C GLY A 56 -16.72 7.37 -12.13
N LEU A 57 -16.23 6.41 -11.33
CA LEU A 57 -17.07 5.53 -10.53
C LEU A 57 -17.78 6.28 -9.41
N ASP A 58 -17.06 7.15 -8.69
CA ASP A 58 -17.63 7.98 -7.62
C ASP A 58 -18.67 8.95 -8.15
N ARG A 59 -18.43 9.52 -9.33
CA ARG A 59 -19.39 10.40 -9.98
C ARG A 59 -20.67 9.67 -10.37
N ALA A 60 -20.55 8.53 -11.04
CA ALA A 60 -21.66 7.84 -11.68
C ALA A 60 -22.46 6.92 -10.74
N SER A 61 -21.80 6.32 -9.74
CA SER A 61 -22.40 5.28 -8.90
C SER A 61 -23.65 5.75 -8.17
N VAL A 62 -23.73 7.02 -7.75
CA VAL A 62 -24.90 7.59 -7.04
C VAL A 62 -26.19 7.63 -7.88
N SER A 63 -26.09 7.46 -9.19
CA SER A 63 -27.23 7.51 -10.11
C SER A 63 -27.74 6.13 -10.52
N VAL A 64 -27.04 5.05 -10.16
CA VAL A 64 -27.44 3.68 -10.50
C VAL A 64 -28.53 3.21 -9.53
N VAL A 65 -29.62 2.67 -10.07
CA VAL A 65 -30.77 2.19 -9.29
C VAL A 65 -31.06 0.74 -9.63
N ARG A 66 -31.71 0.04 -8.69
CA ARG A 66 -32.25 -1.29 -8.94
C ARG A 66 -33.74 -1.20 -9.19
N LEU A 67 -34.21 -1.94 -10.19
CA LEU A 67 -35.62 -2.03 -10.55
C LEU A 67 -36.17 -3.41 -10.21
N VAL A 68 -37.38 -3.42 -9.68
CA VAL A 68 -38.22 -4.62 -9.55
C VAL A 68 -39.53 -4.34 -10.25
N ALA A 69 -39.71 -4.93 -11.42
CA ALA A 69 -40.92 -4.81 -12.22
C ALA A 69 -41.84 -5.99 -11.93
N GLY A 70 -43.06 -5.70 -11.48
CA GLY A 70 -44.11 -6.68 -11.20
C GLY A 70 -45.04 -6.85 -12.40
N TYR A 71 -45.46 -8.09 -12.64
CA TYR A 71 -46.33 -8.48 -13.73
C TYR A 71 -47.51 -9.28 -13.19
N ASN A 72 -48.72 -8.94 -13.66
CA ASN A 72 -49.95 -9.64 -13.31
C ASN A 72 -50.49 -10.37 -14.52
N ALA A 73 -50.68 -11.69 -14.40
CA ALA A 73 -51.39 -12.48 -15.39
C ALA A 73 -52.91 -12.31 -15.28
N VAL A 74 -53.57 -12.12 -16.42
CA VAL A 74 -55.03 -12.12 -16.52
C VAL A 74 -55.45 -13.22 -17.50
N PRO A 75 -55.79 -14.45 -17.05
CA PRO A 75 -55.77 -14.99 -15.67
C PRO A 75 -54.41 -15.57 -15.25
N ALA A 76 -54.14 -15.61 -13.94
CA ALA A 76 -52.89 -16.09 -13.33
C ALA A 76 -52.41 -17.46 -13.87
N VAL A 77 -51.17 -17.54 -14.36
CA VAL A 77 -50.58 -18.77 -14.89
C VAL A 77 -49.49 -19.30 -13.96
N ALA A 78 -49.66 -20.53 -13.48
CA ALA A 78 -48.68 -21.18 -12.60
C ALA A 78 -47.31 -21.35 -13.30
N GLY A 79 -46.24 -20.88 -12.66
CA GLY A 79 -44.86 -20.97 -13.14
C GLY A 79 -44.37 -19.81 -14.02
N CYS A 80 -45.16 -18.75 -14.21
CA CYS A 80 -44.66 -17.47 -14.71
C CYS A 80 -43.98 -16.67 -13.59
N ALA A 81 -42.95 -15.91 -13.93
CA ALA A 81 -42.33 -14.99 -12.99
C ALA A 81 -43.24 -13.77 -12.78
N SER A 82 -43.87 -13.64 -11.61
CA SER A 82 -44.71 -12.49 -11.25
C SER A 82 -43.92 -11.18 -11.10
N SER A 83 -42.58 -11.25 -11.17
CA SER A 83 -41.70 -10.09 -11.10
C SER A 83 -40.34 -10.39 -11.73
N VAL A 84 -39.71 -9.38 -12.30
CA VAL A 84 -38.34 -9.41 -12.83
C VAL A 84 -37.53 -8.29 -12.18
N THR A 85 -36.22 -8.47 -12.09
CA THR A 85 -35.29 -7.45 -11.58
C THR A 85 -34.22 -7.13 -12.62
N GLY A 86 -33.74 -5.91 -12.56
CA GLY A 86 -32.67 -5.39 -13.40
C GLY A 86 -32.13 -4.09 -12.82
N LEU A 87 -31.23 -3.46 -13.57
CA LEU A 87 -30.65 -2.18 -13.22
C LEU A 87 -31.22 -1.05 -14.06
N GLY A 88 -31.07 0.17 -13.58
CA GLY A 88 -31.34 1.38 -14.33
C GLY A 88 -30.42 2.50 -13.87
N VAL A 89 -30.47 3.62 -14.58
CA VAL A 89 -29.68 4.79 -14.24
C VAL A 89 -30.51 6.06 -14.34
N LEU A 90 -30.42 6.92 -13.34
CA LEU A 90 -31.02 8.24 -13.36
C LEU A 90 -30.27 9.12 -14.37
N VAL A 91 -30.98 9.60 -15.38
CA VAL A 91 -30.42 10.44 -16.47
C VAL A 91 -30.98 11.87 -16.46
N GLY A 92 -31.86 12.17 -15.50
CA GLY A 92 -32.43 13.50 -15.34
C GLY A 92 -33.20 13.68 -14.04
N SER A 93 -33.17 14.90 -13.52
CA SER A 93 -33.99 15.36 -12.40
C SER A 93 -34.07 16.89 -12.41
N TRP A 94 -35.22 17.46 -12.79
CA TRP A 94 -35.44 18.90 -12.75
C TRP A 94 -36.87 19.27 -12.43
N ALA A 95 -37.06 20.51 -11.96
CA ALA A 95 -38.35 21.02 -11.57
C ALA A 95 -39.16 21.45 -12.80
N THR A 96 -40.48 21.26 -12.74
CA THR A 96 -41.39 21.69 -13.82
C THR A 96 -41.50 23.21 -13.95
N THR A 97 -41.28 23.95 -12.85
CA THR A 97 -41.20 25.42 -12.81
C THR A 97 -40.18 25.86 -11.74
N PRO A 98 -39.63 27.09 -11.77
CA PRO A 98 -38.55 27.49 -10.85
C PRO A 98 -39.00 27.55 -9.38
N ALA A 99 -40.31 27.67 -9.13
CA ALA A 99 -40.90 27.66 -7.80
C ALA A 99 -41.47 26.29 -7.39
N SER A 100 -41.45 25.31 -8.30
CA SER A 100 -41.98 23.97 -8.03
C SER A 100 -41.09 23.23 -7.04
N LYS A 101 -41.71 22.59 -6.05
CA LYS A 101 -41.04 21.57 -5.24
C LYS A 101 -41.21 20.17 -5.83
N ASP A 102 -41.77 20.08 -7.02
CA ASP A 102 -42.03 18.83 -7.71
C ASP A 102 -41.02 18.65 -8.85
N PHE A 103 -40.13 17.66 -8.68
CA PHE A 103 -39.08 17.30 -9.62
C PHE A 103 -39.53 16.09 -10.41
N THR A 104 -39.54 16.22 -11.73
CA THR A 104 -39.66 15.06 -12.61
C THR A 104 -38.29 14.43 -12.73
N ASN A 105 -38.22 13.11 -12.61
CA ASN A 105 -37.01 12.30 -12.66
C ASN A 105 -37.18 11.22 -13.72
N TRP A 106 -36.07 10.79 -14.34
CA TRP A 106 -36.09 9.79 -15.39
C TRP A 106 -35.08 8.69 -15.11
N VAL A 107 -35.56 7.45 -14.98
CA VAL A 107 -34.70 6.26 -15.01
C VAL A 107 -34.64 5.74 -16.45
N LEU A 108 -33.43 5.56 -16.96
CA LEU A 108 -33.16 4.83 -18.19
C LEU A 108 -32.86 3.36 -17.84
N THR A 109 -33.46 2.41 -18.54
CA THR A 109 -33.26 0.97 -18.30
C THR A 109 -33.48 0.16 -19.57
N ASP A 110 -33.17 -1.13 -19.52
CA ASP A 110 -33.50 -2.10 -20.57
C ASP A 110 -35.03 -2.29 -20.63
N GLY A 111 -35.61 -2.09 -21.81
CA GLY A 111 -37.04 -2.14 -22.01
C GLY A 111 -37.65 -3.52 -21.81
N SER A 112 -36.88 -4.60 -21.99
CA SER A 112 -37.32 -5.97 -21.69
C SER A 112 -37.59 -6.21 -20.20
N LEU A 113 -37.18 -5.30 -19.30
CA LEU A 113 -37.48 -5.32 -17.88
C LEU A 113 -38.84 -4.70 -17.54
N VAL A 114 -39.29 -3.74 -18.35
CA VAL A 114 -40.46 -2.90 -18.08
C VAL A 114 -41.40 -2.86 -19.27
N ASP A 115 -41.44 -3.95 -20.06
CA ASP A 115 -42.24 -4.01 -21.28
C ASP A 115 -43.75 -3.85 -20.96
N PRO A 116 -44.39 -2.76 -21.41
CA PRO A 116 -45.83 -2.55 -21.26
C PRO A 116 -46.67 -3.56 -22.04
N GLY A 117 -46.12 -4.11 -23.13
CA GLY A 117 -46.76 -5.15 -23.93
C GLY A 117 -46.93 -6.45 -23.15
N GLY A 118 -46.09 -6.64 -22.13
CA GLY A 118 -46.12 -7.77 -21.22
C GLY A 118 -45.09 -8.84 -21.54
N ILE A 119 -44.72 -9.63 -20.53
CA ILE A 119 -43.72 -10.68 -20.70
C ILE A 119 -44.36 -12.01 -21.12
N SER A 120 -43.73 -12.71 -22.07
CA SER A 120 -44.18 -14.05 -22.49
C SER A 120 -43.61 -15.12 -21.56
N CYS A 121 -44.49 -15.96 -21.00
CA CYS A 121 -44.07 -17.11 -20.19
C CYS A 121 -43.76 -18.39 -20.99
N GLY A 122 -43.47 -18.26 -22.29
CA GLY A 122 -43.20 -19.38 -23.18
C GLY A 122 -44.33 -19.66 -24.18
N VAL A 123 -44.11 -20.70 -24.98
CA VAL A 123 -44.91 -20.98 -26.18
C VAL A 123 -46.37 -21.29 -25.82
N ARG A 124 -47.32 -20.45 -26.31
CA ARG A 124 -48.79 -20.54 -26.13
C ARG A 124 -49.37 -20.17 -24.75
N ARG A 125 -48.63 -19.43 -23.90
CA ARG A 125 -49.19 -18.86 -22.66
C ARG A 125 -49.64 -17.39 -22.85
N PRO A 126 -50.67 -16.91 -22.12
CA PRO A 126 -51.07 -15.50 -22.18
C PRO A 126 -49.94 -14.59 -21.67
N MET A 127 -49.87 -13.37 -22.21
CA MET A 127 -48.90 -12.36 -21.79
C MET A 127 -49.28 -11.80 -20.41
N GLU A 128 -48.31 -11.63 -19.53
CA GLU A 128 -48.52 -10.97 -18.23
C GLU A 128 -48.29 -9.47 -18.39
N GLN A 129 -49.23 -8.64 -17.95
CA GLN A 129 -49.12 -7.19 -18.11
C GLN A 129 -48.32 -6.56 -16.97
N LEU A 130 -47.53 -5.54 -17.31
CA LEU A 130 -46.79 -4.76 -16.33
C LEU A 130 -47.76 -4.11 -15.34
N SER A 131 -47.61 -4.41 -14.06
CA SER A 131 -48.48 -3.94 -12.98
C SER A 131 -47.80 -2.97 -12.03
N SER A 132 -46.48 -3.06 -11.86
CA SER A 132 -45.76 -2.15 -10.97
C SER A 132 -44.29 -2.03 -11.30
N ILE A 133 -43.67 -0.90 -10.98
CA ILE A 133 -42.22 -0.73 -11.01
C ILE A 133 -41.78 -0.18 -9.66
N GLN A 134 -40.92 -0.89 -8.95
CA GLN A 134 -40.28 -0.41 -7.72
C GLN A 134 -38.85 0.01 -8.03
N ILE A 135 -38.48 1.22 -7.60
CA ILE A 135 -37.17 1.83 -7.84
C ILE A 135 -36.44 1.91 -6.51
N TYR A 136 -35.30 1.25 -6.41
CA TYR A 136 -34.46 1.23 -5.21
C TYR A 136 -33.19 2.04 -5.44
N ALA A 137 -32.89 2.94 -4.52
CA ALA A 137 -31.59 3.62 -4.50
C ALA A 137 -30.49 2.68 -4.02
N ASN A 138 -29.27 2.89 -4.52
CA ASN A 138 -28.10 2.17 -4.03
C ASN A 138 -27.58 2.71 -2.68
N ASN A 139 -26.62 2.00 -2.08
CA ASN A 139 -26.07 2.33 -0.77
C ASN A 139 -25.09 3.53 -0.76
N ALA A 140 -24.56 3.94 -1.92
CA ALA A 140 -23.84 5.21 -2.03
C ALA A 140 -24.81 6.39 -1.90
N TYR A 141 -26.03 6.25 -2.40
CA TYR A 141 -27.09 7.25 -2.24
C TYR A 141 -27.61 7.35 -0.80
N THR A 142 -27.81 6.21 -0.12
CA THR A 142 -28.44 6.14 1.22
C THR A 142 -27.82 5.05 2.11
N SER A 143 -27.83 5.24 3.44
CA SER A 143 -27.12 4.36 4.39
C SER A 143 -27.96 3.20 4.96
N SER A 144 -29.16 2.92 4.40
CA SER A 144 -30.07 1.90 4.96
C SER A 144 -29.88 0.52 4.33
N ALA A 145 -29.60 -0.49 5.16
CA ALA A 145 -29.51 -1.91 4.76
C ALA A 145 -30.84 -2.54 4.30
N ASN A 146 -31.97 -1.84 4.44
CA ASN A 146 -33.31 -2.37 4.15
C ASN A 146 -33.94 -1.87 2.83
N GLY A 147 -33.13 -1.35 1.90
CA GLY A 147 -33.59 -0.90 0.59
C GLY A 147 -34.51 0.31 0.66
N LEU A 148 -33.93 1.50 0.51
CA LEU A 148 -34.72 2.73 0.43
C LEU A 148 -35.42 2.77 -0.94
N VAL A 149 -36.67 2.32 -0.98
CA VAL A 149 -37.53 2.48 -2.16
C VAL A 149 -37.64 3.99 -2.44
N LEU A 150 -37.06 4.44 -3.54
CA LEU A 150 -37.20 5.82 -4.03
C LEU A 150 -38.65 6.08 -4.42
N LYS A 151 -39.23 5.15 -5.19
CA LYS A 151 -40.61 5.24 -5.65
C LYS A 151 -41.17 3.87 -6.03
N SER A 152 -42.45 3.69 -5.75
CA SER A 152 -43.25 2.58 -6.28
C SER A 152 -44.29 3.13 -7.24
N LEU A 153 -44.27 2.65 -8.47
CA LEU A 153 -45.19 3.01 -9.53
C LEU A 153 -46.21 1.89 -9.74
N GLN A 154 -47.47 2.25 -9.94
CA GLN A 154 -48.56 1.33 -10.28
C GLN A 154 -48.88 1.47 -11.76
N CYS A 155 -48.61 0.43 -12.54
CA CYS A 155 -48.67 0.45 -13.99
C CYS A 155 -49.92 -0.24 -14.53
N HIS A 156 -50.45 0.32 -15.61
CA HIS A 156 -51.57 -0.20 -16.38
C HIS A 156 -51.24 -0.02 -17.87
N GLY A 157 -50.69 -1.06 -18.50
CA GLY A 157 -50.13 -0.94 -19.85
C GLY A 157 -48.91 -0.03 -19.86
N ASN A 158 -48.88 0.96 -20.75
CA ASN A 158 -47.74 1.88 -20.91
C ASN A 158 -47.80 3.10 -19.97
N ALA A 159 -48.80 3.17 -19.09
CA ALA A 159 -48.97 4.26 -18.16
C ALA A 159 -48.75 3.78 -16.73
N CYS A 160 -47.87 4.47 -16.00
CA CYS A 160 -47.55 4.20 -14.62
C CYS A 160 -47.90 5.41 -13.76
N SER A 161 -48.65 5.16 -12.68
CA SER A 161 -48.98 6.18 -11.69
C SER A 161 -48.03 6.13 -10.52
N ASP A 162 -47.58 7.31 -10.11
CA ASP A 162 -46.73 7.51 -8.94
C ASP A 162 -47.52 7.90 -7.68
N GLY A 163 -48.84 7.75 -7.74
CA GLY A 163 -49.82 8.13 -6.72
C GLY A 163 -50.36 9.56 -6.86
N ALA A 164 -49.68 10.43 -7.60
CA ALA A 164 -50.08 11.82 -7.82
C ALA A 164 -50.41 12.11 -9.28
N THR A 165 -49.59 11.58 -10.20
CA THR A 165 -49.71 11.78 -11.64
C THR A 165 -49.69 10.44 -12.36
N MET A 166 -50.26 10.41 -13.56
CA MET A 166 -50.13 9.29 -14.49
C MET A 166 -49.07 9.66 -15.52
N GLN A 167 -48.02 8.85 -15.62
CA GLN A 167 -46.89 9.08 -16.52
C GLN A 167 -46.80 7.96 -17.54
N VAL A 168 -46.41 8.29 -18.77
CA VAL A 168 -46.28 7.32 -19.85
C VAL A 168 -44.82 6.89 -19.96
N LEU A 169 -44.58 5.58 -20.02
CA LEU A 169 -43.28 5.00 -20.31
C LEU A 169 -42.89 5.35 -21.75
N LEU A 170 -41.68 5.89 -21.92
CA LEU A 170 -41.19 6.27 -23.24
C LEU A 170 -40.24 5.20 -23.73
N CYS A 171 -40.62 4.50 -24.80
CA CYS A 171 -39.81 3.45 -25.39
C CYS A 171 -39.06 3.99 -26.59
N GLN A 172 -37.81 3.55 -26.76
CA GLN A 172 -36.97 3.95 -27.89
C GLN A 172 -37.59 3.52 -29.21
N ASN A 173 -38.08 2.28 -29.27
CA ASN A 173 -38.93 1.82 -30.34
C ASN A 173 -40.41 2.08 -29.98
N ALA A 174 -41.07 2.94 -30.74
CA ALA A 174 -42.47 3.30 -30.48
C ALA A 174 -43.46 2.13 -30.63
N ASN A 175 -43.06 1.06 -31.32
CA ASN A 175 -43.91 -0.09 -31.59
C ASN A 175 -43.78 -1.21 -30.55
N SER A 176 -42.67 -1.23 -29.81
CA SER A 176 -42.42 -2.25 -28.79
C SER A 176 -41.35 -1.80 -27.82
N CYS A 177 -41.55 -2.08 -26.53
CA CYS A 177 -40.60 -1.75 -25.49
C CYS A 177 -39.71 -2.95 -25.12
N ASP A 178 -39.99 -4.16 -25.65
CA ASP A 178 -39.18 -5.35 -25.41
C ASP A 178 -37.76 -5.28 -26.02
N THR A 179 -37.57 -4.41 -27.02
CA THR A 179 -36.29 -4.15 -27.66
C THR A 179 -35.80 -2.74 -27.37
N GLY A 180 -34.61 -2.66 -26.79
CA GLY A 180 -33.84 -1.45 -26.56
C GLY A 180 -34.11 -0.76 -25.24
N VAL A 181 -33.86 0.55 -25.15
CA VAL A 181 -33.99 1.29 -23.88
C VAL A 181 -35.37 1.93 -23.67
N VAL A 182 -35.74 2.06 -22.39
CA VAL A 182 -36.98 2.72 -21.95
C VAL A 182 -36.66 3.78 -20.91
N LEU A 183 -37.36 4.92 -20.98
CA LEU A 183 -37.37 5.95 -19.95
C LEU A 183 -38.62 5.82 -19.09
N VAL A 184 -38.38 5.71 -17.78
CA VAL A 184 -39.40 5.61 -16.72
C VAL A 184 -39.44 6.95 -15.97
N PRO A 185 -40.41 7.84 -16.27
CA PRO A 185 -40.60 9.09 -15.53
C PRO A 185 -41.29 8.90 -14.17
N PHE A 186 -40.88 9.66 -13.15
CA PHE A 186 -41.54 9.69 -11.83
C PHE A 186 -41.30 11.00 -11.07
N HIS A 187 -42.22 11.35 -10.15
CA HIS A 187 -42.14 12.60 -9.37
C HIS A 187 -41.61 12.42 -7.96
N MET A 188 -40.74 13.35 -7.55
CA MET A 188 -40.19 13.45 -6.20
C MET A 188 -40.25 14.89 -5.68
N PRO A 189 -40.48 15.10 -4.37
CA PRO A 189 -40.52 16.43 -3.76
C PRO A 189 -39.12 17.06 -3.57
N VAL A 190 -38.06 16.35 -3.98
CA VAL A 190 -36.65 16.71 -3.82
C VAL A 190 -35.87 16.25 -5.07
N PRO A 191 -34.82 16.99 -5.47
CA PRO A 191 -34.01 16.61 -6.62
C PRO A 191 -33.22 15.34 -6.36
N GLN A 192 -32.97 14.56 -7.42
CA GLN A 192 -32.16 13.34 -7.41
C GLN A 192 -30.84 13.57 -8.17
N PRO A 193 -29.74 12.87 -7.81
CA PRO A 193 -28.53 12.85 -8.61
C PRO A 193 -28.79 12.08 -9.91
N PHE A 194 -28.15 12.50 -10.99
CA PHE A 194 -28.26 11.83 -12.28
C PHE A 194 -26.92 11.87 -13.01
N ILE A 195 -26.71 10.89 -13.90
CA ILE A 195 -25.50 10.73 -14.68
C ILE A 195 -25.55 11.62 -15.93
N ASP A 196 -24.40 12.16 -16.33
CA ASP A 196 -24.28 12.85 -17.60
C ASP A 196 -24.10 11.87 -18.75
N LEU A 197 -24.63 12.20 -19.93
CA LEU A 197 -24.38 11.43 -21.15
C LEU A 197 -23.02 11.83 -21.75
N ALA A 198 -22.27 10.84 -22.25
CA ALA A 198 -21.03 11.08 -22.97
C ALA A 198 -21.29 11.84 -24.29
N GLN A 199 -20.39 12.73 -24.71
CA GLN A 199 -20.58 13.48 -25.96
C GLN A 199 -20.04 12.76 -27.19
N THR A 200 -19.20 11.72 -27.01
CA THR A 200 -18.50 11.02 -28.10
C THR A 200 -18.44 9.51 -27.84
N ASP A 201 -18.34 8.72 -28.91
CA ASP A 201 -18.17 7.25 -28.86
C ASP A 201 -16.69 6.81 -28.77
N GLN A 202 -15.75 7.76 -28.78
CA GLN A 202 -14.30 7.46 -28.74
C GLN A 202 -13.87 7.22 -27.29
N VAL A 203 -14.19 6.05 -26.75
CA VAL A 203 -13.84 5.68 -25.38
C VAL A 203 -12.68 4.68 -25.38
N ILE A 204 -11.62 5.01 -24.63
CA ILE A 204 -10.38 4.19 -24.53
C ILE A 204 -10.58 3.04 -23.52
N THR A 205 -11.48 3.20 -22.55
CA THR A 205 -11.79 2.23 -21.49
C THR A 205 -13.23 2.39 -21.01
N GLU A 206 -14.03 1.32 -21.10
CA GLU A 206 -15.40 1.24 -20.60
C GLU A 206 -15.45 0.47 -19.28
N GLN A 207 -16.27 0.91 -18.33
CA GLN A 207 -16.44 0.26 -17.03
C GLN A 207 -17.93 0.06 -16.74
N GLY A 208 -18.33 -1.15 -16.35
CA GLY A 208 -19.70 -1.45 -15.92
C GLY A 208 -19.91 -1.18 -14.44
N ILE A 209 -21.12 -0.75 -14.06
CA ILE A 209 -21.51 -0.58 -12.66
C ILE A 209 -22.70 -1.49 -12.34
N GLU A 210 -22.49 -2.48 -11.48
CA GLU A 210 -23.55 -3.33 -10.94
C GLU A 210 -23.91 -2.95 -9.49
N LEU A 211 -25.08 -3.39 -9.05
CA LEU A 211 -25.49 -3.32 -7.65
C LEU A 211 -25.49 -4.72 -7.06
N THR A 212 -24.44 -5.07 -6.31
CA THR A 212 -24.27 -6.40 -5.74
C THR A 212 -24.77 -6.45 -4.29
N GLY A 213 -25.04 -7.67 -3.83
CA GLY A 213 -25.34 -7.96 -2.43
C GLY A 213 -24.25 -8.83 -1.81
N PRO A 214 -24.40 -9.25 -0.55
CA PRO A 214 -23.43 -10.12 0.14
C PRO A 214 -23.27 -11.54 -0.46
N VAL A 215 -23.91 -11.85 -1.60
CA VAL A 215 -23.88 -13.17 -2.25
C VAL A 215 -23.57 -13.01 -3.75
N SER A 216 -22.57 -13.73 -4.27
CA SER A 216 -22.07 -13.63 -5.65
C SER A 216 -22.88 -14.40 -6.71
N ALA A 217 -24.22 -14.42 -6.60
CA ALA A 217 -25.09 -15.12 -7.56
C ALA A 217 -26.21 -14.22 -8.09
N THR A 218 -26.84 -14.63 -9.19
CA THR A 218 -28.00 -13.97 -9.80
C THR A 218 -29.02 -13.58 -8.73
N ILE A 219 -29.29 -12.28 -8.64
CA ILE A 219 -30.10 -11.70 -7.56
C ILE A 219 -31.56 -12.08 -7.79
N SER A 220 -32.16 -12.78 -6.83
CA SER A 220 -33.61 -13.05 -6.87
C SER A 220 -34.40 -11.78 -6.56
N VAL A 221 -35.67 -11.73 -6.97
CA VAL A 221 -36.58 -10.61 -6.65
C VAL A 221 -36.64 -10.34 -5.15
N ASP A 222 -36.63 -11.39 -4.32
CA ASP A 222 -36.66 -11.27 -2.85
C ASP A 222 -35.37 -10.68 -2.29
N GLN A 223 -34.25 -10.81 -3.00
CA GLN A 223 -32.94 -10.29 -2.63
C GLN A 223 -32.64 -8.91 -3.23
N ALA A 224 -33.47 -8.43 -4.16
CA ALA A 224 -33.26 -7.16 -4.86
C ALA A 224 -33.13 -5.98 -3.89
N ALA A 225 -33.96 -5.91 -2.85
CA ALA A 225 -33.89 -4.85 -1.85
C ALA A 225 -32.62 -4.87 -0.97
N GLN A 226 -31.83 -5.94 -1.02
CA GLN A 226 -30.60 -6.14 -0.23
C GLN A 226 -29.33 -6.00 -1.09
N ALA A 227 -29.45 -6.15 -2.41
CA ALA A 227 -28.34 -6.06 -3.36
C ALA A 227 -28.23 -4.67 -3.98
N LEU A 228 -27.80 -3.72 -3.14
CA LEU A 228 -27.78 -2.29 -3.46
C LEU A 228 -26.38 -1.68 -3.36
N MET A 229 -25.32 -2.50 -3.27
CA MET A 229 -23.95 -2.01 -3.17
C MET A 229 -23.34 -1.78 -4.55
N PRO A 230 -22.98 -0.54 -4.93
CA PRO A 230 -22.34 -0.31 -6.21
C PRO A 230 -21.00 -1.02 -6.29
N THR A 231 -20.76 -1.70 -7.41
CA THR A 231 -19.53 -2.47 -7.68
C THR A 231 -19.14 -2.28 -9.14
N GLN A 232 -17.85 -2.12 -9.39
CA GLN A 232 -17.32 -2.05 -10.74
C GLN A 232 -17.16 -3.47 -11.31
N VAL A 233 -17.63 -3.68 -12.54
CA VAL A 233 -17.51 -4.96 -13.26
C VAL A 233 -16.99 -4.74 -14.68
N ALA A 234 -16.43 -5.80 -15.27
CA ALA A 234 -16.05 -5.82 -16.67
C ALA A 234 -17.30 -5.85 -17.57
N ASN A 235 -17.19 -5.37 -18.80
CA ASN A 235 -18.27 -5.46 -19.79
C ASN A 235 -18.40 -6.93 -20.26
N ASP A 236 -19.44 -7.62 -19.79
CA ASP A 236 -19.79 -9.00 -20.18
C ASP A 236 -21.29 -9.04 -20.53
N PRO A 237 -21.70 -9.64 -21.68
CA PRO A 237 -23.11 -9.81 -22.04
C PRO A 237 -23.96 -10.58 -21.01
N LYS A 238 -23.34 -11.30 -20.07
CA LYS A 238 -24.02 -12.01 -18.98
C LYS A 238 -24.37 -11.13 -17.79
N ASN A 239 -23.90 -9.88 -17.77
CA ASN A 239 -24.20 -8.94 -16.70
C ASN A 239 -25.69 -8.65 -16.62
N GLU A 240 -26.11 -8.03 -15.52
CA GLU A 240 -27.53 -7.76 -15.31
C GLU A 240 -28.10 -6.81 -16.39
N PRO A 241 -29.31 -7.06 -16.93
CA PRO A 241 -29.94 -6.16 -17.88
C PRO A 241 -30.12 -4.76 -17.28
N GLY A 242 -29.86 -3.74 -18.09
CA GLY A 242 -29.89 -2.34 -17.69
C GLY A 242 -28.64 -1.86 -16.93
N MET A 243 -27.57 -2.66 -16.84
CA MET A 243 -26.29 -2.23 -16.26
C MET A 243 -25.68 -1.08 -17.10
N PRO A 244 -25.37 0.09 -16.51
CA PRO A 244 -24.74 1.19 -17.23
C PRO A 244 -23.24 0.94 -17.47
N LEU A 245 -22.76 1.39 -18.64
CA LEU A 245 -21.36 1.44 -19.02
C LEU A 245 -20.90 2.91 -19.03
N ILE A 246 -19.81 3.20 -18.32
CA ILE A 246 -19.29 4.56 -18.15
C ILE A 246 -17.86 4.72 -18.66
N ASN A 247 -17.50 5.96 -18.96
CA ASN A 247 -16.11 6.35 -19.23
C ASN A 247 -15.38 6.79 -17.95
N ALA A 248 -14.08 7.09 -18.06
CA ALA A 248 -13.24 7.54 -16.94
C ALA A 248 -13.75 8.83 -16.24
N ASN A 249 -14.54 9.66 -16.94
CA ASN A 249 -15.13 10.88 -16.39
C ASN A 249 -16.47 10.64 -15.70
N GLY A 250 -16.98 9.39 -15.66
CA GLY A 250 -18.25 9.04 -15.05
C GLY A 250 -19.46 9.41 -15.89
N GLN A 251 -19.30 9.52 -17.20
CA GLN A 251 -20.41 9.77 -18.13
C GLN A 251 -20.93 8.45 -18.69
N LEU A 252 -22.24 8.35 -18.90
CA LEU A 252 -22.89 7.21 -19.52
C LEU A 252 -22.49 7.13 -21.00
N VAL A 253 -21.85 6.02 -21.35
CA VAL A 253 -21.41 5.71 -22.72
C VAL A 253 -22.44 4.81 -23.38
N ASP A 254 -22.83 3.74 -22.69
CA ASP A 254 -23.71 2.69 -23.19
C ASP A 254 -24.43 1.97 -22.03
N MET A 255 -25.29 1.00 -22.32
CA MET A 255 -25.96 0.15 -21.33
C MET A 255 -26.04 -1.29 -21.81
N ASN A 256 -25.94 -2.23 -20.88
CA ASN A 256 -26.19 -3.64 -21.16
C ASN A 256 -27.68 -3.87 -21.40
N THR A 257 -28.08 -3.96 -22.66
CA THR A 257 -29.45 -4.24 -23.07
C THR A 257 -29.54 -5.59 -23.78
N LYS A 258 -30.72 -6.21 -23.78
CA LYS A 258 -30.96 -7.45 -24.55
C LYS A 258 -30.95 -7.25 -26.07
N ALA A 259 -31.06 -6.01 -26.54
CA ALA A 259 -31.01 -5.67 -27.96
C ALA A 259 -29.62 -5.16 -28.35
N ASP A 260 -29.25 -5.25 -29.63
CA ASP A 260 -27.99 -4.69 -30.15
C ASP A 260 -28.08 -3.15 -30.29
N ASP A 261 -28.38 -2.45 -29.21
CA ASP A 261 -28.29 -0.99 -29.16
C ASP A 261 -26.84 -0.52 -29.18
N THR A 262 -26.65 0.73 -29.57
CA THR A 262 -25.35 1.40 -29.51
C THR A 262 -25.43 2.56 -28.53
N GLY A 263 -24.33 2.90 -27.88
CA GLY A 263 -24.25 4.13 -27.08
C GLY A 263 -24.79 5.36 -27.83
N GLN A 264 -24.57 5.47 -29.14
CA GLN A 264 -25.13 6.55 -29.95
C GLN A 264 -26.66 6.53 -30.02
N SER A 265 -27.29 5.37 -30.25
CA SER A 265 -28.76 5.26 -30.31
C SER A 265 -29.40 5.61 -28.98
N ILE A 266 -28.80 5.18 -27.87
CA ILE A 266 -29.25 5.50 -26.51
C ILE A 266 -29.18 7.01 -26.26
N ARG A 267 -28.04 7.65 -26.55
CA ARG A 267 -27.88 9.09 -26.31
C ARG A 267 -28.80 9.94 -27.17
N SER A 268 -28.97 9.59 -28.44
CA SER A 268 -29.95 10.27 -29.31
C SER A 268 -31.36 10.16 -28.73
N PHE A 269 -31.77 8.96 -28.32
CA PHE A 269 -33.08 8.73 -27.71
C PHE A 269 -33.29 9.56 -26.44
N VAL A 270 -32.32 9.54 -25.52
CA VAL A 270 -32.42 10.32 -24.28
C VAL A 270 -32.50 11.81 -24.61
N ASN A 271 -31.58 12.35 -25.41
CA ASN A 271 -31.55 13.76 -25.76
C ASN A 271 -32.80 14.24 -26.53
N GLU A 272 -33.48 13.37 -27.28
CA GLU A 272 -34.73 13.70 -27.97
C GLU A 272 -35.94 13.74 -27.03
N ARG A 273 -35.94 12.91 -25.98
CA ARG A 273 -37.07 12.77 -25.04
C ARG A 273 -36.93 13.64 -23.79
N ILE A 274 -35.69 13.87 -23.37
CA ILE A 274 -35.27 14.70 -22.24
C ILE A 274 -34.72 16.02 -22.81
N VAL A 275 -35.60 17.01 -22.96
CA VAL A 275 -35.32 18.32 -23.58
C VAL A 275 -35.81 19.42 -22.61
N PRO A 276 -35.08 20.55 -22.42
CA PRO A 276 -34.40 21.29 -23.49
C PRO A 276 -32.94 21.75 -23.32
N PRO A 277 -32.24 22.01 -24.45
CA PRO A 277 -31.04 22.83 -24.51
C PRO A 277 -31.38 24.34 -24.55
N PRO A 278 -30.48 25.27 -24.18
CA PRO A 278 -29.41 25.18 -23.18
C PRO A 278 -29.97 25.36 -21.75
N LEU A 279 -29.15 25.07 -20.73
CA LEU A 279 -29.45 25.19 -19.29
C LEU A 279 -30.22 26.47 -18.95
N GLN A 280 -31.54 26.36 -18.84
CA GLN A 280 -32.40 27.39 -18.26
C GLN A 280 -32.42 27.20 -16.74
N PRO A 281 -32.64 28.25 -15.93
CA PRO A 281 -32.68 28.14 -14.46
C PRO A 281 -33.60 27.02 -13.94
N VAL A 282 -34.70 26.74 -14.66
CA VAL A 282 -35.67 25.67 -14.36
C VAL A 282 -35.12 24.25 -14.52
N ASN A 283 -34.10 24.06 -15.35
CA ASN A 283 -33.52 22.76 -15.68
C ASN A 283 -32.16 22.57 -15.01
N THR A 284 -31.92 23.30 -13.92
CA THR A 284 -30.72 23.13 -13.11
C THR A 284 -31.02 22.20 -11.96
N ASN A 285 -30.03 21.39 -11.61
CA ASN A 285 -30.09 20.51 -10.46
C ASN A 285 -28.91 20.83 -9.59
N ALA A 286 -29.12 21.75 -8.64
CA ALA A 286 -28.07 22.22 -7.75
C ALA A 286 -27.39 21.07 -6.99
N LEU A 287 -28.12 19.99 -6.67
CA LEU A 287 -27.56 18.79 -6.05
C LEU A 287 -26.56 18.11 -6.99
N ARG A 288 -26.94 17.81 -8.24
CA ARG A 288 -26.05 17.21 -9.25
C ARG A 288 -24.85 18.11 -9.55
N ASP A 289 -25.09 19.41 -9.71
CA ASP A 289 -24.04 20.36 -10.06
C ASP A 289 -23.00 20.49 -8.95
N SER A 290 -23.44 20.59 -7.68
CA SER A 290 -22.55 20.60 -6.53
C SER A 290 -21.87 19.25 -6.30
N TRP A 291 -22.55 18.12 -6.53
CA TRP A 291 -21.92 16.81 -6.45
C TRP A 291 -20.78 16.68 -7.45
N ASN A 292 -21.03 16.99 -8.73
CA ASN A 292 -20.03 16.84 -9.78
C ASN A 292 -18.82 17.75 -9.56
N ARG A 293 -19.04 19.01 -9.16
CA ARG A 293 -17.95 19.92 -8.76
C ARG A 293 -17.20 19.41 -7.53
N GLY A 294 -17.90 18.94 -6.51
CA GLY A 294 -17.27 18.37 -5.31
C GLY A 294 -16.37 17.17 -5.65
N ILE A 295 -16.79 16.31 -6.56
CA ILE A 295 -15.98 15.20 -7.08
C ILE A 295 -14.77 15.74 -7.88
N ASP A 296 -14.98 16.69 -8.80
CA ASP A 296 -13.86 17.31 -9.54
C ASP A 296 -12.83 17.89 -8.59
N ASP A 297 -13.27 18.75 -7.68
CA ASP A 297 -12.45 19.42 -6.67
C ASP A 297 -11.72 18.40 -5.78
N TYR A 298 -12.37 17.31 -5.37
CA TYR A 298 -11.72 16.26 -4.59
C TYR A 298 -10.58 15.59 -5.36
N TYR A 299 -10.79 15.23 -6.63
CA TYR A 299 -9.77 14.55 -7.44
C TYR A 299 -8.67 15.49 -7.94
N ILE A 300 -8.98 16.79 -8.07
CA ILE A 300 -7.99 17.85 -8.17
C ILE A 300 -7.56 18.37 -6.79
N ASN A 301 -7.74 17.60 -5.70
CA ASN A 301 -7.26 17.89 -4.35
C ASN A 301 -7.51 19.32 -3.82
N ASP A 302 -8.51 20.03 -4.35
CA ASP A 302 -9.07 21.24 -3.76
C ASP A 302 -10.10 20.85 -2.70
N PHE A 303 -9.61 20.36 -1.57
CA PHE A 303 -10.47 19.82 -0.51
C PHE A 303 -11.36 20.87 0.16
N VAL A 304 -11.02 22.16 0.07
CA VAL A 304 -11.83 23.27 0.60
C VAL A 304 -13.06 23.48 -0.29
N SER A 305 -12.85 23.60 -1.60
CA SER A 305 -13.95 23.72 -2.57
C SER A 305 -14.78 22.44 -2.59
N ALA A 306 -14.13 21.26 -2.58
CA ALA A 306 -14.79 19.97 -2.51
C ALA A 306 -15.71 19.86 -1.29
N GLN A 307 -15.22 20.23 -0.10
CA GLN A 307 -16.03 20.26 1.11
C GLN A 307 -17.25 21.18 0.95
N SER A 308 -17.02 22.40 0.47
CA SER A 308 -18.07 23.39 0.28
C SER A 308 -19.15 22.86 -0.66
N ASP A 309 -18.75 22.21 -1.74
CA ASP A 309 -19.65 21.63 -2.72
C ASP A 309 -20.34 20.36 -2.23
N PHE A 310 -19.68 19.49 -1.45
CA PHE A 310 -20.35 18.35 -0.81
C PHE A 310 -21.42 18.78 0.20
N ILE A 311 -21.16 19.83 0.98
CA ILE A 311 -22.17 20.43 1.87
C ILE A 311 -23.34 20.97 1.03
N ARG A 312 -23.05 21.73 -0.05
CA ARG A 312 -24.10 22.24 -0.96
C ARG A 312 -24.89 21.10 -1.62
N ALA A 313 -24.26 20.00 -1.99
CA ALA A 313 -24.90 18.86 -2.63
C ALA A 313 -25.88 18.15 -1.68
N SER A 314 -25.57 18.09 -0.39
CA SER A 314 -26.45 17.47 0.62
C SER A 314 -27.69 18.32 0.98
N ALA A 315 -27.63 19.65 0.76
CA ALA A 315 -28.67 20.56 1.24
C ALA A 315 -30.05 20.40 0.56
N PRO A 316 -30.16 20.19 -0.77
CA PRO A 316 -31.46 20.03 -1.44
C PRO A 316 -32.16 18.71 -1.12
N ASN A 317 -31.42 17.68 -0.69
CA ASN A 317 -31.97 16.36 -0.43
C ASN A 317 -31.22 15.66 0.71
N ALA A 318 -31.83 15.62 1.88
CA ALA A 318 -31.25 15.03 3.08
C ALA A 318 -31.06 13.50 3.00
N GLN A 319 -31.71 12.82 2.04
CA GLN A 319 -31.51 11.38 1.82
C GLN A 319 -30.24 11.08 1.02
N PHE A 320 -29.65 12.09 0.37
CA PHE A 320 -28.41 11.95 -0.40
C PHE A 320 -27.20 11.97 0.55
N LEU A 321 -26.77 10.79 0.96
CA LEU A 321 -25.72 10.59 1.98
C LEU A 321 -24.32 10.37 1.39
N ALA A 322 -24.18 10.23 0.07
CA ALA A 322 -22.88 10.13 -0.59
C ALA A 322 -21.91 11.29 -0.22
N PRO A 323 -22.35 12.56 -0.17
CA PRO A 323 -21.49 13.67 0.25
C PRO A 323 -20.97 13.49 1.69
N ALA A 324 -21.77 12.91 2.59
CA ALA A 324 -21.32 12.66 3.95
C ALA A 324 -20.18 11.64 4.01
N ALA A 325 -20.18 10.64 3.12
CA ALA A 325 -19.07 9.70 3.00
C ALA A 325 -17.76 10.41 2.57
N PHE A 326 -17.84 11.31 1.58
CA PHE A 326 -16.71 12.15 1.17
C PHE A 326 -16.24 13.12 2.26
N LEU A 327 -17.16 13.80 2.93
CA LEU A 327 -16.85 14.69 4.07
C LEU A 327 -16.18 13.95 5.22
N ASN A 328 -16.39 12.62 5.32
CA ASN A 328 -15.75 11.77 6.30
C ASN A 328 -14.37 11.26 5.89
N LEU A 329 -13.97 11.47 4.63
CA LEU A 329 -12.64 11.10 4.18
C LEU A 329 -11.58 11.95 4.90
N PRO A 330 -10.42 11.34 5.27
CA PRO A 330 -9.37 12.04 6.00
C PRO A 330 -8.93 13.35 5.34
N GLN A 331 -8.89 13.37 4.00
CA GLN A 331 -8.45 14.52 3.21
C GLN A 331 -9.34 15.76 3.44
N ILE A 332 -10.66 15.57 3.53
CA ILE A 332 -11.62 16.65 3.73
C ILE A 332 -11.77 17.00 5.22
N ARG A 333 -11.74 16.00 6.12
CA ARG A 333 -11.81 16.26 7.57
C ARG A 333 -10.64 17.10 8.09
N ALA A 334 -9.44 16.92 7.53
CA ALA A 334 -8.25 17.66 7.91
C ALA A 334 -8.38 19.18 7.68
N VAL A 335 -9.23 19.61 6.75
CA VAL A 335 -9.45 21.03 6.41
C VAL A 335 -10.29 21.78 7.47
N VAL A 336 -11.09 21.05 8.27
CA VAL A 336 -12.11 21.65 9.17
C VAL A 336 -11.59 21.97 10.55
N THR A 337 -10.43 21.48 10.98
CA THR A 337 -10.00 21.69 12.37
C THR A 337 -9.61 23.16 12.56
N PRO A 338 -10.40 23.98 13.28
CA PRO A 338 -9.97 25.33 13.59
C PRO A 338 -8.92 25.18 14.69
N THR A 339 -7.78 25.87 14.54
CA THR A 339 -6.88 26.18 15.65
C THR A 339 -7.68 26.82 16.79
N SER A 340 -8.06 26.02 17.78
CA SER A 340 -8.63 26.52 19.03
C SER A 340 -7.50 27.06 19.89
N SER A 341 -7.07 28.28 19.60
CA SER A 341 -6.23 29.09 20.48
C SER A 341 -6.61 30.56 20.38
N ALA A 342 -7.66 30.98 21.09
CA ALA A 342 -7.78 32.36 21.54
C ALA A 342 -8.72 32.45 22.76
N ARG A 343 -8.19 33.14 23.78
CA ARG A 343 -8.70 33.37 25.13
C ARG A 343 -10.07 34.07 25.19
N SER A 344 -10.69 33.85 26.34
CA SER A 344 -11.72 34.67 27.00
C SER A 344 -11.61 36.18 26.78
N GLY A 345 -12.77 36.81 26.54
CA GLY A 345 -13.03 38.24 26.74
C GLY A 345 -14.50 38.53 26.46
N GLY A 346 -15.25 38.98 27.46
CA GLY A 346 -16.71 38.99 27.45
C GLY A 346 -17.39 40.28 26.99
N ILE A 347 -18.72 40.13 26.85
CA ILE A 347 -19.81 41.07 27.17
C ILE A 347 -20.22 42.18 26.16
N THR A 348 -21.55 42.20 25.94
CA THR A 348 -22.49 43.26 25.48
C THR A 348 -22.71 43.57 24.00
N GLY A 349 -24.01 43.63 23.62
CA GLY A 349 -24.52 44.74 22.80
C GLY A 349 -25.45 44.33 21.65
N ALA A 350 -26.72 44.68 21.75
CA ALA A 350 -27.77 44.48 20.76
C ALA A 350 -27.81 45.57 19.66
N GLY A 351 -28.46 45.24 18.53
CA GLY A 351 -29.23 46.17 17.70
C GLY A 351 -28.60 46.63 16.37
N GLY A 352 -29.41 46.67 15.30
CA GLY A 352 -29.11 47.47 14.10
C GLY A 352 -29.64 46.94 12.78
N THR A 353 -30.79 47.44 12.36
CA THR A 353 -31.52 47.21 11.10
C THR A 353 -30.92 47.91 9.86
N SER A 354 -31.18 47.30 8.69
CA SER A 354 -31.56 47.90 7.39
C SER A 354 -30.58 48.82 6.64
N HIS A 355 -30.32 48.49 5.36
CA HIS A 355 -30.51 49.43 4.24
C HIS A 355 -30.66 48.67 2.90
N THR A 356 -31.84 48.81 2.30
CA THR A 356 -32.16 48.53 0.89
C THR A 356 -32.00 49.80 0.04
N VAL A 357 -31.35 49.71 -1.12
CA VAL A 357 -31.57 50.50 -2.36
C VAL A 357 -31.01 49.60 -3.49
N GLY A 358 -31.67 49.28 -4.61
CA GLY A 358 -32.71 49.94 -5.38
C GLY A 358 -32.23 49.93 -6.84
N SER A 359 -32.94 49.18 -7.70
CA SER A 359 -32.68 48.92 -9.12
C SER A 359 -32.67 50.16 -10.04
N GLN A 360 -31.94 50.12 -11.16
CA GLN A 360 -32.40 50.61 -12.47
C GLN A 360 -31.66 49.92 -13.65
N ILE A 361 -32.34 49.89 -14.80
CA ILE A 361 -32.19 48.96 -15.93
C ILE A 361 -31.75 49.71 -17.21
N GLY A 362 -30.91 49.05 -18.03
CA GLY A 362 -30.90 49.06 -19.51
C GLY A 362 -29.88 49.96 -20.23
N PRO A 363 -29.67 49.82 -21.56
CA PRO A 363 -29.67 48.65 -22.45
C PRO A 363 -28.36 48.57 -23.32
N PHE A 364 -28.19 47.52 -24.15
CA PHE A 364 -27.07 47.24 -25.09
C PHE A 364 -25.81 46.54 -24.53
N ALA A 365 -25.62 45.27 -24.91
CA ALA A 365 -24.29 44.64 -24.93
C ALA A 365 -24.26 43.48 -25.96
N ILE A 366 -23.68 43.73 -27.14
CA ILE A 366 -22.93 42.75 -27.93
C ILE A 366 -21.69 43.49 -28.51
N PRO A 367 -20.64 42.81 -28.97
CA PRO A 367 -19.48 42.36 -28.21
C PRO A 367 -18.19 43.07 -28.69
N GLY A 368 -17.21 43.29 -27.81
CA GLY A 368 -15.92 43.80 -28.26
C GLY A 368 -14.79 43.49 -27.29
N GLU A 369 -14.06 42.40 -27.54
CA GLU A 369 -12.75 42.14 -26.94
C GLU A 369 -11.90 41.28 -27.90
N VAL A 370 -11.54 41.83 -29.07
CA VAL A 370 -10.43 41.32 -29.92
C VAL A 370 -9.14 42.12 -29.66
N LEU A 371 -9.06 42.87 -28.56
CA LEU A 371 -7.86 43.67 -28.23
C LEU A 371 -7.18 43.32 -26.90
N ALA A 372 -7.70 42.36 -26.12
CA ALA A 372 -7.07 41.93 -24.86
C ALA A 372 -5.90 40.95 -24.99
N TRP A 373 -5.64 40.35 -26.17
CA TRP A 373 -4.68 39.24 -26.30
C TRP A 373 -3.27 39.65 -26.81
N PHE A 374 -3.12 40.86 -27.34
CA PHE A 374 -1.83 41.35 -27.86
C PHE A 374 -0.71 41.52 -26.81
N PRO A 375 -0.98 41.94 -25.55
CA PRO A 375 0.06 42.03 -24.53
C PRO A 375 0.58 40.66 -24.04
N TRP A 376 -0.26 39.63 -24.06
CA TRP A 376 0.06 38.30 -23.55
C TRP A 376 0.96 37.50 -24.49
N ILE A 377 0.79 37.68 -25.81
CA ILE A 377 1.62 37.03 -26.82
C ILE A 377 3.05 37.60 -26.79
N ILE A 378 3.19 38.92 -26.62
CA ILE A 378 4.49 39.58 -26.53
C ILE A 378 5.18 39.23 -25.20
N GLY A 379 4.42 39.18 -24.09
CA GLY A 379 4.94 38.75 -22.79
C GLY A 379 5.42 37.29 -22.78
N GLY A 380 4.66 36.38 -23.39
CA GLY A 380 5.03 34.97 -23.50
C GLY A 380 6.30 34.75 -24.33
N ALA A 381 6.45 35.47 -25.46
CA ALA A 381 7.64 35.38 -26.30
C ALA A 381 8.90 35.87 -25.59
N ILE A 382 8.81 36.94 -24.79
CA ILE A 382 9.93 37.48 -24.02
C ILE A 382 10.35 36.51 -22.91
N LEU A 383 9.39 35.88 -22.20
CA LEU A 383 9.68 34.89 -21.16
C LEU A 383 10.42 33.66 -21.75
N LEU A 384 9.99 33.20 -22.92
CA LEU A 384 10.57 32.05 -23.61
C LEU A 384 12.04 32.32 -24.03
N ILE A 385 12.33 33.53 -24.52
CA ILE A 385 13.69 33.95 -24.87
C ILE A 385 14.60 34.02 -23.64
N VAL A 386 14.08 34.50 -22.50
CA VAL A 386 14.84 34.57 -21.24
C VAL A 386 15.15 33.17 -20.71
N ILE A 387 14.18 32.25 -20.75
CA ILE A 387 14.38 30.85 -20.34
C ILE A 387 15.45 30.18 -21.23
N LEU A 388 15.39 30.39 -22.54
CA LEU A 388 16.37 29.85 -23.49
C LEU A 388 17.80 30.38 -23.21
N LEU A 389 17.94 31.67 -22.90
CA LEU A 389 19.23 32.25 -22.52
C LEU A 389 19.78 31.68 -21.21
N VAL A 390 18.91 31.44 -20.21
CA VAL A 390 19.33 30.81 -18.94
C VAL A 390 19.77 29.36 -19.16
N ILE A 391 19.05 28.60 -19.97
CA ILE A 391 19.42 27.21 -20.31
C ILE A 391 20.78 27.17 -21.02
N ILE A 392 21.02 28.07 -21.98
CA ILE A 392 22.31 28.18 -22.69
C ILE A 392 23.43 28.51 -21.70
N VAL A 393 23.23 29.45 -20.77
CA VAL A 393 24.24 29.81 -19.76
C VAL A 393 24.52 28.65 -18.79
N VAL A 394 23.51 27.90 -18.38
CA VAL A 394 23.66 26.72 -17.51
C VAL A 394 24.36 25.58 -18.25
N ALA A 395 24.01 25.34 -19.51
CA ALA A 395 24.65 24.33 -20.36
C ALA A 395 26.14 24.63 -20.58
N VAL A 396 26.49 25.88 -20.90
CA VAL A 396 27.88 26.32 -21.04
C VAL A 396 28.64 26.19 -19.71
N ARG A 397 28.02 26.53 -18.58
CA ARG A 397 28.64 26.33 -17.25
C ARG A 397 28.84 24.86 -16.90
N ARG A 398 27.89 23.98 -17.24
CA ARG A 398 28.04 22.53 -17.08
C ARG A 398 29.15 21.97 -17.95
N GLN A 399 29.24 22.41 -19.20
CA GLN A 399 30.26 21.97 -20.14
C GLN A 399 31.69 22.37 -19.70
N VAL A 400 31.84 23.58 -19.15
CA VAL A 400 33.11 24.04 -18.57
C VAL A 400 33.46 23.30 -17.27
N ARG A 401 32.47 22.91 -16.47
CA ARG A 401 32.69 22.13 -15.24
C ARG A 401 33.12 20.69 -15.56
N HIS A 402 32.46 20.05 -16.52
CA HIS A 402 32.84 18.72 -17.01
C HIS A 402 34.26 18.69 -17.60
N GLY A 403 34.66 19.73 -18.34
CA GLY A 403 36.02 19.82 -18.87
C GLY A 403 37.11 19.94 -17.78
N ARG A 404 36.78 20.56 -16.64
CA ARG A 404 37.71 20.65 -15.49
C ARG A 404 37.82 19.34 -14.72
N GLU A 405 36.72 18.59 -14.62
CA GLU A 405 36.70 17.28 -13.95
C GLU A 405 37.45 16.24 -14.79
N MET A 406 37.30 16.22 -16.12
CA MET A 406 38.07 15.33 -17.00
C MET A 406 39.59 15.61 -16.94
N ALA A 407 39.99 16.88 -16.91
CA ALA A 407 41.41 17.25 -16.78
C ALA A 407 41.99 16.94 -15.39
N ALA A 408 41.15 16.83 -14.35
CA ALA A 408 41.57 16.38 -13.03
C ALA A 408 41.76 14.85 -13.00
N PHE A 409 40.84 14.10 -13.62
CA PHE A 409 40.96 12.64 -13.77
C PHE A 409 42.20 12.23 -14.59
N GLU A 410 42.50 12.92 -15.70
CA GLU A 410 43.72 12.62 -16.48
C GLU A 410 45.01 12.85 -15.67
N LYS A 411 45.04 13.88 -14.81
CA LYS A 411 46.19 14.12 -13.93
C LYS A 411 46.32 13.06 -12.82
N GLU A 412 45.22 12.59 -12.26
CA GLU A 412 45.23 11.53 -11.26
C GLU A 412 45.64 10.18 -11.87
N GLN A 413 45.19 9.89 -13.10
CA GLN A 413 45.58 8.69 -13.82
C GLN A 413 47.07 8.68 -14.17
N ALA A 414 47.61 9.80 -14.67
CA ALA A 414 49.04 9.94 -14.93
C ALA A 414 49.90 9.78 -13.66
N ALA A 415 49.45 10.33 -12.52
CA ALA A 415 50.13 10.18 -11.24
C ALA A 415 50.06 8.74 -10.68
N ALA A 416 49.00 8.00 -10.99
CA ALA A 416 48.86 6.59 -10.61
C ALA A 416 49.76 5.68 -11.46
N GLU A 417 49.88 5.94 -12.77
CA GLU A 417 50.76 5.21 -13.67
C GLU A 417 52.25 5.41 -13.32
N GLU A 418 52.66 6.63 -12.96
CA GLU A 418 54.03 6.92 -12.52
C GLU A 418 54.39 6.18 -11.23
N LYS A 419 53.45 6.10 -10.27
CA LYS A 419 53.63 5.32 -9.03
C LYS A 419 53.71 3.81 -9.29
N ALA A 420 52.87 3.29 -10.19
CA ALA A 420 52.90 1.88 -10.58
C ALA A 420 54.22 1.50 -11.28
N ALA A 421 54.73 2.36 -12.16
CA ALA A 421 56.01 2.15 -12.82
C ALA A 421 57.19 2.15 -11.82
N THR A 422 57.14 3.05 -10.84
CA THR A 422 58.18 3.15 -9.78
C THR A 422 58.19 1.91 -8.88
N GLU A 423 57.02 1.35 -8.55
CA GLU A 423 56.92 0.13 -7.72
C GLU A 423 57.39 -1.13 -8.47
N ILE A 424 57.11 -1.23 -9.78
CA ILE A 424 57.62 -2.32 -10.63
C ILE A 424 59.15 -2.29 -10.68
N GLN A 425 59.76 -1.10 -10.75
CA GLN A 425 61.21 -0.94 -10.76
C GLN A 425 61.84 -1.29 -9.39
N ARG A 426 61.11 -1.05 -8.30
CA ARG A 426 61.50 -1.43 -6.93
C ARG A 426 61.45 -2.94 -6.70
N GLN A 427 60.50 -3.64 -7.34
CA GLN A 427 60.41 -5.10 -7.28
C GLN A 427 61.48 -5.81 -8.12
N GLN A 428 61.94 -5.19 -9.22
CA GLN A 428 63.00 -5.75 -10.07
C GLN A 428 64.43 -5.57 -9.50
N SER A 429 64.60 -4.81 -8.40
CA SER A 429 65.91 -4.46 -7.84
C SER A 429 66.27 -5.21 -6.54
N GLN A 430 65.53 -6.25 -6.14
CA GLN A 430 65.95 -7.13 -5.03
C GLN A 430 66.89 -8.26 -5.50
N PRO A 431 68.08 -8.44 -4.89
CA PRO A 431 69.00 -9.52 -5.25
C PRO A 431 68.48 -10.89 -4.78
N GLN A 432 68.48 -11.87 -5.69
CA GLN A 432 68.29 -13.29 -5.36
C GLN A 432 69.50 -13.83 -4.58
N VAL A 433 69.26 -14.38 -3.38
CA VAL A 433 70.26 -15.12 -2.61
C VAL A 433 70.31 -16.56 -3.13
N ALA A 434 71.46 -16.94 -3.69
CA ALA A 434 71.76 -18.27 -4.19
C ALA A 434 72.05 -19.25 -3.05
N VAL A 435 71.52 -20.48 -3.15
CA VAL A 435 71.97 -21.63 -2.34
C VAL A 435 72.44 -22.74 -3.28
N ASN A 436 73.66 -23.19 -3.02
CA ASN A 436 74.47 -24.12 -3.81
C ASN A 436 73.91 -25.55 -3.88
N ALA A 437 74.13 -26.18 -5.03
CA ALA A 437 73.93 -27.61 -5.29
C ALA A 437 75.27 -28.37 -5.26
N ASN A 438 75.28 -29.63 -4.79
CA ASN A 438 76.25 -30.67 -5.17
C ASN A 438 75.82 -32.11 -4.74
N GLY A 439 75.29 -32.88 -5.71
CA GLY A 439 75.47 -34.34 -5.98
C GLY A 439 74.82 -35.43 -5.09
N PRO A 440 74.65 -36.70 -5.56
CA PRO A 440 74.80 -37.26 -6.92
C PRO A 440 73.54 -37.98 -7.46
N ALA A 441 73.60 -38.36 -8.75
CA ALA A 441 72.54 -38.96 -9.56
C ALA A 441 72.38 -40.49 -9.38
N ASN A 442 71.13 -40.99 -9.46
CA ASN A 442 70.70 -41.94 -10.52
C ASN A 442 69.22 -42.39 -10.39
N ALA A 443 68.50 -42.15 -11.49
CA ALA A 443 67.37 -42.88 -12.08
C ALA A 443 66.37 -43.67 -11.21
N ALA A 444 65.16 -43.10 -11.05
CA ALA A 444 63.91 -43.86 -11.06
C ALA A 444 62.82 -43.05 -11.78
N SER A 445 62.11 -43.74 -12.66
CA SER A 445 61.09 -43.27 -13.62
C SER A 445 59.84 -42.67 -12.97
N LEU A 446 59.30 -41.56 -13.52
CA LEU A 446 57.88 -41.21 -13.46
C LEU A 446 57.51 -40.17 -14.55
N HIS A 447 56.57 -40.56 -15.42
CA HIS A 447 55.70 -39.73 -16.27
C HIS A 447 54.32 -39.63 -15.55
N PRO A 448 53.33 -38.85 -16.01
CA PRO A 448 53.21 -37.39 -16.10
C PRO A 448 51.95 -36.89 -15.33
N GLN A 449 51.72 -35.58 -15.15
CA GLN A 449 50.38 -35.07 -14.75
C GLN A 449 50.00 -33.85 -15.61
N PRO A 450 48.84 -33.87 -16.31
CA PRO A 450 48.41 -32.84 -17.25
C PRO A 450 47.56 -31.74 -16.59
N LYS A 451 47.40 -30.64 -17.35
CA LYS A 451 46.50 -29.51 -17.10
C LYS A 451 45.08 -30.01 -16.76
N SER A 452 44.51 -29.51 -15.67
CA SER A 452 43.14 -29.81 -15.26
C SER A 452 42.13 -29.27 -16.27
N GLU A 453 41.52 -30.15 -17.06
CA GLU A 453 40.32 -29.88 -17.84
C GLU A 453 39.12 -29.75 -16.90
N LEU A 454 38.43 -28.60 -16.96
CA LEU A 454 37.14 -28.39 -16.29
C LEU A 454 36.12 -29.35 -16.90
N ARG A 455 35.32 -30.03 -16.08
CA ARG A 455 34.30 -31.00 -16.53
C ARG A 455 32.93 -30.65 -15.96
N CYS A 456 31.88 -30.90 -16.73
CA CYS A 456 30.50 -30.68 -16.30
C CYS A 456 30.17 -31.60 -15.11
N PRO A 457 29.67 -31.08 -13.98
CA PRO A 457 29.37 -31.89 -12.80
C PRO A 457 28.21 -32.87 -13.00
N ASN A 458 27.35 -32.64 -14.00
CA ASN A 458 26.18 -33.49 -14.26
C ASN A 458 26.47 -34.66 -15.22
N CYS A 459 27.36 -34.48 -16.20
CA CYS A 459 27.63 -35.50 -17.23
C CYS A 459 29.12 -35.83 -17.46
N GLY A 460 30.04 -35.11 -16.82
CA GLY A 460 31.48 -35.41 -16.86
C GLY A 460 32.23 -34.99 -18.13
N GLU A 461 31.55 -34.43 -19.12
CA GLU A 461 32.18 -33.93 -20.35
C GLU A 461 33.05 -32.69 -20.09
N PRO A 462 34.19 -32.52 -20.79
CA PRO A 462 35.04 -31.36 -20.64
C PRO A 462 34.33 -30.09 -21.16
N VAL A 463 34.46 -29.00 -20.42
CA VAL A 463 33.80 -27.72 -20.69
C VAL A 463 34.83 -26.59 -20.63
N SER A 464 34.66 -25.57 -21.47
CA SER A 464 35.54 -24.39 -21.43
C SER A 464 35.15 -23.49 -20.24
N ALA A 465 36.12 -22.77 -19.68
CA ALA A 465 35.87 -21.79 -18.60
C ALA A 465 34.92 -20.64 -19.01
N SER A 466 34.68 -20.47 -20.33
CA SER A 466 33.76 -19.47 -20.89
C SER A 466 32.33 -19.95 -21.09
N ASP A 467 32.03 -21.24 -20.89
CA ASP A 467 30.73 -21.82 -21.26
C ASP A 467 29.71 -21.68 -20.13
N ASN A 468 28.52 -21.17 -20.46
CA ASN A 468 27.45 -20.96 -19.47
C ASN A 468 26.56 -22.21 -19.29
N PHE A 469 26.53 -23.10 -20.28
CA PHE A 469 25.77 -24.35 -20.26
C PHE A 469 26.62 -25.47 -20.87
N CYS A 470 26.46 -26.69 -20.37
CA CYS A 470 27.11 -27.85 -20.98
C CYS A 470 26.49 -28.16 -22.35
N ALA A 471 27.31 -28.25 -23.39
CA ALA A 471 26.85 -28.53 -24.75
C ALA A 471 26.06 -29.84 -24.89
N GLN A 472 26.35 -30.84 -24.05
CA GLN A 472 25.75 -32.17 -24.13
C GLN A 472 24.46 -32.30 -23.33
N CYS A 473 24.45 -31.90 -22.07
CA CYS A 473 23.28 -32.07 -21.18
C CYS A 473 22.49 -30.78 -20.94
N ARG A 474 22.94 -29.64 -21.49
CA ARG A 474 22.37 -28.30 -21.30
C ARG A 474 22.24 -27.84 -19.84
N SER A 475 22.95 -28.49 -18.91
CA SER A 475 22.99 -28.08 -17.51
C SER A 475 23.80 -26.77 -17.36
N PRO A 476 23.29 -25.78 -16.59
CA PRO A 476 23.99 -24.52 -16.33
C PRO A 476 25.28 -24.77 -15.52
N LEU A 477 26.37 -24.10 -15.91
CA LEU A 477 27.72 -24.30 -15.34
C LEU A 477 28.16 -23.17 -14.39
N ARG A 478 27.27 -22.20 -14.10
CA ARG A 478 27.54 -21.10 -13.16
C ARG A 478 26.93 -21.39 -11.79
N LEU A 479 27.70 -21.11 -10.75
CA LEU A 479 27.44 -21.45 -9.35
C LEU A 479 26.34 -20.63 -8.65
N SER A 480 25.45 -19.99 -9.40
CA SER A 480 24.31 -19.23 -8.85
C SER A 480 22.95 -19.90 -9.10
N ASP A 481 22.86 -20.96 -9.91
CA ASP A 481 21.57 -21.54 -10.33
C ASP A 481 21.42 -23.05 -10.06
N SER A 482 22.08 -23.58 -9.03
CA SER A 482 21.89 -25.00 -8.64
C SER A 482 21.92 -25.12 -7.12
N GLY A 483 20.75 -24.94 -6.49
CA GLY A 483 20.55 -25.04 -5.04
C GLY A 483 20.89 -26.42 -4.46
N LEU A 484 22.18 -26.64 -4.16
CA LEU A 484 22.68 -27.82 -3.46
C LEU A 484 23.63 -27.37 -2.34
N ASN A 485 23.09 -27.32 -1.12
CA ASN A 485 23.82 -27.06 0.11
C ASN A 485 24.84 -28.18 0.40
N MET A 486 26.12 -27.83 0.56
CA MET A 486 27.12 -28.75 1.12
C MET A 486 27.05 -28.72 2.65
N ARG A 487 26.81 -29.90 3.25
CA ARG A 487 27.05 -30.19 4.67
C ARG A 487 28.56 -30.11 4.95
N VAL A 488 28.95 -29.28 5.90
CA VAL A 488 30.33 -29.25 6.43
C VAL A 488 30.58 -30.53 7.24
N ALA A 489 31.50 -31.36 6.78
CA ALA A 489 32.06 -32.47 7.54
C ALA A 489 33.28 -31.98 8.35
N LYS A 490 33.36 -32.49 9.59
CA LYS A 490 34.33 -32.18 10.65
C LYS A 490 35.78 -32.57 10.25
N PRO A 491 36.84 -31.81 10.61
CA PRO A 491 38.21 -32.23 10.33
C PRO A 491 38.69 -33.32 11.30
N GLN A 492 39.19 -34.43 10.75
CA GLN A 492 40.02 -35.42 11.45
C GLN A 492 41.51 -35.18 11.15
N GLU A 493 42.25 -34.96 12.23
CA GLU A 493 43.57 -35.52 12.61
C GLU A 493 44.47 -36.12 11.51
N ALA A 494 45.68 -35.56 11.36
CA ALA A 494 46.81 -36.19 10.68
C ALA A 494 48.01 -36.30 11.63
N ALA A 495 48.61 -37.50 11.67
CA ALA A 495 49.68 -37.92 12.57
C ALA A 495 51.10 -37.66 12.02
N GLN A 496 51.99 -37.24 12.94
CA GLN A 496 53.39 -37.65 13.20
C GLN A 496 54.42 -37.84 12.07
N VAL A 497 55.59 -37.18 12.17
CA VAL A 497 56.99 -37.74 12.28
C VAL A 497 57.97 -36.64 12.82
N PRO A 498 59.26 -36.88 13.21
CA PRO A 498 59.75 -37.20 14.56
C PRO A 498 60.73 -36.17 15.20
N ALA A 499 61.18 -36.50 16.41
CA ALA A 499 61.79 -35.69 17.47
C ALA A 499 63.27 -35.26 17.36
N ALA A 500 63.62 -34.19 18.09
CA ALA A 500 64.93 -33.98 18.73
C ALA A 500 64.83 -33.16 20.05
N THR A 501 64.91 -33.89 21.19
CA THR A 501 65.76 -33.68 22.38
C THR A 501 65.74 -32.38 23.24
N MET A 502 64.98 -32.46 24.38
CA MET A 502 65.30 -32.12 25.81
C MET A 502 65.63 -30.67 26.30
N PRO A 503 65.56 -30.35 27.63
CA PRO A 503 64.65 -30.78 28.72
C PRO A 503 64.16 -29.67 29.71
N GLN A 504 63.06 -30.01 30.42
CA GLN A 504 62.63 -29.68 31.81
C GLN A 504 62.05 -28.29 32.24
N PRO A 505 60.91 -28.32 32.98
CA PRO A 505 60.33 -27.22 33.78
C PRO A 505 60.47 -27.44 35.31
N ARG A 506 60.28 -26.40 36.12
CA ARG A 506 60.00 -26.48 37.58
C ARG A 506 59.23 -25.24 38.03
N GLU A 507 58.00 -25.41 38.53
CA GLU A 507 57.60 -25.42 39.98
C GLU A 507 57.23 -23.98 40.44
N LEU A 508 56.18 -23.64 41.18
CA LEU A 508 55.43 -24.31 42.26
C LEU A 508 54.03 -23.64 42.46
N VAL A 509 53.06 -24.46 42.89
CA VAL A 509 51.82 -24.11 43.63
C VAL A 509 52.18 -23.92 45.13
N PRO A 510 51.41 -23.24 46.02
CA PRO A 510 50.35 -23.90 46.82
C PRO A 510 49.11 -22.98 47.10
N SER A 511 47.83 -23.41 47.04
CA SER A 511 47.03 -24.33 47.88
C SER A 511 46.45 -23.75 49.20
N SER A 512 45.13 -23.85 49.36
CA SER A 512 44.32 -24.14 50.59
C SER A 512 42.98 -23.37 50.55
N SER A 513 41.82 -23.80 51.07
CA SER A 513 41.27 -25.02 51.72
C SER A 513 39.74 -24.78 51.84
N ILE A 514 38.86 -25.66 51.37
CA ILE A 514 38.04 -26.67 52.09
C ILE A 514 37.25 -26.20 53.35
N PHE A 515 35.95 -26.57 53.34
CA PHE A 515 34.96 -26.83 54.41
C PHE A 515 33.98 -25.72 54.80
N ASP A 516 32.71 -25.86 54.34
CA ASP A 516 31.63 -26.28 55.24
C ASP A 516 30.41 -26.84 54.47
N GLN A 517 29.93 -28.01 54.90
CA GLN A 517 28.59 -28.56 54.69
C GLN A 517 28.12 -29.14 56.02
N PRO A 518 26.80 -29.26 56.23
CA PRO A 518 26.32 -30.56 56.69
C PRO A 518 25.05 -31.06 55.97
N THR A 519 25.11 -32.34 55.60
CA THR A 519 24.06 -33.27 55.18
C THR A 519 23.35 -33.96 56.35
N ARG A 520 22.12 -34.44 56.12
CA ARG A 520 21.53 -35.75 56.53
C ARG A 520 20.04 -35.75 56.13
N GLU A 521 19.33 -36.81 55.73
CA GLU A 521 19.46 -38.27 55.51
C GLU A 521 18.08 -38.65 54.85
N MET A 522 17.86 -39.62 53.95
CA MET A 522 17.96 -41.10 53.97
C MET A 522 17.71 -41.55 52.50
N SER A 523 18.59 -42.29 51.79
CA SER A 523 18.90 -43.73 51.81
C SER A 523 18.16 -44.60 50.74
N PRO A 524 18.76 -45.72 50.28
CA PRO A 524 18.84 -46.06 48.84
C PRO A 524 18.50 -47.54 48.48
N GLY A 525 18.61 -47.89 47.18
CA GLY A 525 18.79 -49.27 46.69
C GLY A 525 17.94 -49.58 45.45
N GLU A 526 18.34 -50.30 44.40
CA GLU A 526 19.50 -51.15 44.06
C GLU A 526 19.56 -51.21 42.50
N VAL A 527 20.66 -50.89 41.80
CA VAL A 527 21.87 -51.69 41.47
C VAL A 527 21.73 -52.68 40.28
N LYS A 528 22.57 -52.42 39.25
CA LYS A 528 23.37 -53.32 38.37
C LYS A 528 23.02 -53.57 36.89
N ASN A 529 24.00 -53.16 36.08
CA ASN A 529 24.74 -53.87 35.01
C ASN A 529 24.02 -54.40 33.77
N GLY A 530 24.35 -53.80 32.62
CA GLY A 530 25.40 -54.33 31.73
C GLY A 530 25.04 -55.44 30.73
N GLN A 531 25.32 -55.14 29.46
CA GLN A 531 25.68 -56.02 28.34
C GLN A 531 24.60 -56.57 27.37
N GLN A 532 24.88 -56.25 26.10
CA GLN A 532 24.72 -57.05 24.87
C GLN A 532 23.33 -57.22 24.23
N ASP A 533 23.20 -56.51 23.11
CA ASP A 533 22.83 -56.98 21.76
C ASP A 533 21.69 -57.99 21.54
N LEU A 534 20.74 -57.52 20.71
CA LEU A 534 20.00 -58.24 19.65
C LEU A 534 19.19 -59.48 20.07
N GLU A 535 17.85 -59.36 20.08
CA GLU A 535 16.93 -59.86 19.02
C GLU A 535 15.48 -59.97 19.54
N LYS A 536 14.51 -59.87 18.62
CA LYS A 536 13.07 -60.25 18.70
C LYS A 536 12.09 -59.20 19.23
N THR A 537 11.50 -58.41 18.32
CA THR A 537 10.16 -58.61 17.70
C THR A 537 8.97 -58.38 18.63
N GLN A 538 8.28 -57.26 18.42
CA GLN A 538 6.85 -57.23 18.09
C GLN A 538 6.49 -55.85 17.51
N PRO A 539 5.70 -55.75 16.41
CA PRO A 539 5.09 -54.48 16.03
C PRO A 539 4.10 -54.08 17.14
N TYR A 540 4.15 -52.81 17.57
CA TYR A 540 3.17 -52.25 18.49
C TYR A 540 1.76 -52.53 17.98
N SER A 541 0.88 -52.98 18.88
CA SER A 541 -0.54 -53.08 18.58
C SER A 541 -1.08 -51.69 18.21
N ALA A 542 -2.12 -51.63 17.37
CA ALA A 542 -2.77 -50.36 17.03
C ALA A 542 -3.28 -49.63 18.30
N GLU A 543 -3.61 -50.39 19.35
CA GLU A 543 -4.03 -49.87 20.65
C GLU A 543 -2.87 -49.22 21.43
N GLU A 544 -1.65 -49.77 21.37
CA GLU A 544 -0.46 -49.15 21.97
C GLU A 544 0.08 -47.97 21.16
N MET A 545 -0.11 -47.96 19.83
CA MET A 545 0.20 -46.80 18.98
C MET A 545 -0.72 -45.61 19.28
N VAL A 546 -1.98 -45.87 19.65
CA VAL A 546 -2.92 -44.82 20.10
C VAL A 546 -2.61 -44.38 21.53
N ALA A 547 -2.19 -45.29 22.41
CA ALA A 547 -1.84 -44.96 23.79
C ALA A 547 -0.49 -44.20 23.93
N ASN A 548 0.45 -44.40 22.99
CA ASN A 548 1.75 -43.72 22.96
C ASN A 548 1.86 -42.61 21.89
N MET A 549 0.77 -42.30 21.19
CA MET A 549 0.68 -41.06 20.42
C MET A 549 0.77 -39.91 21.44
N PRO A 550 1.69 -38.92 21.27
CA PRO A 550 1.70 -37.78 22.16
C PRO A 550 0.32 -37.13 22.07
N THR A 551 -0.44 -37.20 23.17
CA THR A 551 -1.74 -36.56 23.27
C THR A 551 -1.56 -35.10 22.86
N MET A 552 -2.36 -34.66 21.89
CA MET A 552 -2.37 -33.31 21.31
C MET A 552 -2.60 -32.20 22.35
N GLU A 553 -2.80 -32.56 23.63
CA GLU A 553 -2.95 -31.69 24.79
C GLU A 553 -1.67 -30.96 25.21
N ARG A 554 -0.48 -31.36 24.73
CA ARG A 554 0.79 -30.71 25.13
C ARG A 554 1.19 -29.46 24.33
N TYR A 555 0.41 -29.07 23.32
CA TYR A 555 0.53 -27.79 22.63
C TYR A 555 -0.42 -26.71 23.17
N MET A 556 -1.06 -26.94 24.33
CA MET A 556 -1.74 -25.89 25.09
C MET A 556 -0.69 -24.98 25.74
N GLY A 557 -0.09 -24.09 24.96
CA GLY A 557 0.63 -22.94 25.49
C GLY A 557 -0.34 -22.07 26.31
N PRO A 558 0.17 -21.29 27.29
CA PRO A 558 -0.67 -20.32 27.99
C PRO A 558 -1.40 -19.44 26.97
N ASN A 559 -2.67 -19.10 27.22
CA ASN A 559 -3.31 -18.03 26.45
C ASN A 559 -2.46 -16.77 26.65
N LEU A 560 -1.80 -16.31 25.58
CA LEU A 560 -0.96 -15.13 25.61
C LEU A 560 -1.75 -13.94 25.12
N SER A 561 -1.55 -12.80 25.75
CA SER A 561 -2.04 -11.50 25.32
C SER A 561 -0.92 -10.62 24.79
N LEU A 562 -1.23 -9.78 23.80
CA LEU A 562 -0.27 -8.86 23.19
C LEU A 562 -0.52 -7.44 23.71
N VAL A 563 0.52 -6.83 24.27
CA VAL A 563 0.53 -5.41 24.63
C VAL A 563 1.54 -4.70 23.73
N VAL A 564 1.09 -3.72 22.97
CA VAL A 564 1.86 -3.16 21.86
C VAL A 564 2.09 -1.67 22.05
N GLY A 565 3.32 -1.22 21.81
CA GLY A 565 3.69 0.19 21.74
C GLY A 565 4.40 0.48 20.42
N THR A 566 4.00 1.55 19.73
CA THR A 566 4.61 1.97 18.46
C THR A 566 5.08 3.41 18.55
N ARG A 567 6.23 3.73 17.98
CA ARG A 567 6.71 5.12 17.85
C ARG A 567 7.54 5.28 16.58
N SER A 568 7.39 6.41 15.91
CA SER A 568 8.24 6.86 14.81
C SER A 568 8.65 8.31 15.05
N ASN A 569 9.82 8.68 14.55
CA ASN A 569 10.33 10.05 14.58
C ASN A 569 11.23 10.29 13.37
N PRO A 570 11.14 11.46 12.70
CA PRO A 570 11.98 11.76 11.55
C PRO A 570 13.48 11.94 11.92
N GLY A 571 13.85 12.02 13.19
CA GLY A 571 15.24 12.26 13.61
C GLY A 571 15.62 13.74 13.55
N ILE A 572 16.73 14.10 14.20
CA ILE A 572 17.20 15.49 14.33
C ILE A 572 17.69 16.03 12.99
N LYS A 573 18.47 15.23 12.24
CA LYS A 573 19.07 15.67 10.97
C LYS A 573 18.08 15.71 9.82
N ARG A 574 17.01 14.92 9.90
CA ARG A 574 15.97 14.83 8.85
C ARG A 574 14.64 15.44 9.27
N GLN A 575 14.56 16.16 10.39
CA GLN A 575 13.34 16.84 10.87
C GLN A 575 12.68 17.81 9.86
N HIS A 576 13.45 18.27 8.86
CA HIS A 576 12.96 19.15 7.78
C HIS A 576 12.71 18.41 6.46
N LYS A 577 12.74 17.08 6.48
CA LYS A 577 12.44 16.20 5.34
C LYS A 577 11.29 15.26 5.72
N PRO A 578 10.61 14.67 4.72
CA PRO A 578 9.66 13.60 4.99
C PRO A 578 10.33 12.46 5.76
N ASN A 579 9.56 11.85 6.66
CA ASN A 579 9.92 10.59 7.28
C ASN A 579 9.76 9.48 6.23
N GLU A 580 10.87 8.85 5.82
CA GLU A 580 10.88 7.78 4.82
C GLU A 580 10.62 6.40 5.48
N ASP A 581 10.60 6.33 6.81
CA ASP A 581 10.14 5.15 7.54
C ASP A 581 8.60 5.03 7.52
N SER A 582 8.12 3.80 7.50
CA SER A 582 6.73 3.46 7.75
C SER A 582 6.62 2.31 8.76
N LEU A 583 5.52 2.28 9.53
CA LEU A 583 5.21 1.18 10.44
C LEU A 583 3.73 0.79 10.38
N PHE A 584 3.43 -0.46 10.71
CA PHE A 584 2.07 -1.00 10.81
C PHE A 584 1.97 -1.97 11.98
N ALA A 585 0.88 -1.89 12.72
CA ALA A 585 0.62 -2.81 13.83
C ALA A 585 -0.87 -3.12 13.90
N ALA A 586 -1.23 -4.40 13.83
CA ALA A 586 -2.58 -4.88 14.05
C ALA A 586 -2.55 -6.14 14.92
N GLN A 587 -3.61 -6.35 15.70
CA GLN A 587 -3.80 -7.55 16.50
C GLN A 587 -5.26 -7.98 16.47
N GLY A 588 -5.55 -9.23 16.78
CA GLY A 588 -6.92 -9.71 16.83
C GLY A 588 -7.01 -11.12 17.40
N GLU A 589 -8.23 -11.62 17.43
CA GLU A 589 -8.54 -12.96 17.88
C GLU A 589 -9.20 -13.74 16.73
N ARG A 590 -8.85 -15.02 16.61
CA ARG A 590 -9.45 -15.95 15.65
C ARG A 590 -9.90 -17.22 16.36
N VAL A 591 -10.89 -17.92 15.82
CA VAL A 591 -11.33 -19.21 16.38
C VAL A 591 -10.60 -20.33 15.65
N HIS A 592 -9.89 -21.18 16.40
CA HIS A 592 -9.24 -22.38 15.89
C HIS A 592 -9.57 -23.56 16.82
N ASN A 593 -10.13 -24.64 16.28
CA ASN A 593 -10.56 -25.82 17.05
C ASN A 593 -11.42 -25.48 18.30
N SER A 594 -12.38 -24.55 18.14
CA SER A 594 -13.24 -24.06 19.23
C SER A 594 -12.49 -23.34 20.37
N GLN A 595 -11.23 -22.95 20.15
CA GLN A 595 -10.45 -22.11 21.05
C GLN A 595 -10.13 -20.77 20.39
N THR A 596 -10.15 -19.71 21.19
CA THR A 596 -9.71 -18.38 20.76
C THR A 596 -8.18 -18.34 20.72
N GLN A 597 -7.62 -18.05 19.55
CA GLN A 597 -6.19 -17.86 19.35
C GLN A 597 -5.92 -16.40 18.99
N GLN A 598 -5.02 -15.77 19.74
CA GLN A 598 -4.60 -14.40 19.46
C GLN A 598 -3.59 -14.37 18.32
N PHE A 599 -3.69 -13.35 17.46
CA PHE A 599 -2.72 -13.07 16.41
C PHE A 599 -2.32 -11.60 16.40
N GLY A 600 -1.16 -11.31 15.82
CA GLY A 600 -0.70 -9.95 15.57
C GLY A 600 0.19 -9.87 14.34
N LEU A 601 0.04 -8.79 13.56
CA LEU A 601 0.88 -8.48 12.41
C LEU A 601 1.56 -7.13 12.66
N PHE A 602 2.88 -7.15 12.72
CA PHE A 602 3.72 -5.99 13.00
C PHE A 602 4.75 -5.84 11.88
N VAL A 603 4.85 -4.64 11.31
CA VAL A 603 5.72 -4.35 10.16
C VAL A 603 6.44 -3.04 10.39
N VAL A 604 7.74 -3.01 10.10
CA VAL A 604 8.53 -1.79 9.99
C VAL A 604 9.27 -1.82 8.64
N ALA A 605 9.30 -0.69 7.95
CA ALA A 605 9.96 -0.53 6.67
C ALA A 605 10.69 0.82 6.62
N ASP A 606 11.95 0.82 6.20
CA ASP A 606 12.77 2.02 5.97
C ASP A 606 12.89 2.26 4.47
N GLY A 607 12.47 3.44 4.02
CA GLY A 607 12.39 3.81 2.62
C GLY A 607 13.66 4.50 2.10
N MET A 608 14.08 4.16 0.89
CA MET A 608 15.21 4.78 0.19
C MET A 608 14.84 5.14 -1.26
N GLY A 609 15.55 6.11 -1.86
CA GLY A 609 15.29 6.56 -3.25
C GLY A 609 15.23 8.07 -3.48
N GLY A 610 15.58 8.86 -2.47
CA GLY A 610 15.61 10.33 -2.54
C GLY A 610 14.26 10.99 -2.27
N HIS A 611 14.15 11.65 -1.11
CA HIS A 611 12.96 12.39 -0.67
C HIS A 611 11.68 11.54 -0.82
N ALA A 612 10.68 12.05 -1.56
CA ALA A 612 9.34 11.47 -1.67
C ALA A 612 9.31 9.99 -2.16
N ASN A 613 10.33 9.53 -2.89
CA ASN A 613 10.39 8.17 -3.40
C ASN A 613 10.58 7.13 -2.28
N GLY A 614 11.39 7.43 -1.27
CA GLY A 614 11.65 6.49 -0.17
C GLY A 614 10.40 6.27 0.68
N GLN A 615 9.72 7.37 1.04
CA GLN A 615 8.45 7.32 1.75
C GLN A 615 7.37 6.55 0.98
N ASP A 616 7.29 6.75 -0.33
CA ASP A 616 6.34 6.02 -1.18
C ASP A 616 6.65 4.51 -1.20
N ALA A 617 7.93 4.13 -1.28
CA ALA A 617 8.35 2.74 -1.26
C ALA A 617 7.98 2.02 0.04
N SER A 618 8.36 2.58 1.19
CA SER A 618 8.08 1.98 2.51
C SER A 618 6.58 1.88 2.79
N ARG A 619 5.83 2.93 2.45
CA ARG A 619 4.37 2.95 2.58
C ARG A 619 3.70 1.91 1.70
N GLN A 620 4.10 1.81 0.42
CA GLN A 620 3.53 0.85 -0.51
C GLN A 620 3.81 -0.60 -0.06
N ALA A 621 5.05 -0.89 0.36
CA ALA A 621 5.41 -2.21 0.84
C ALA A 621 4.56 -2.64 2.05
N ILE A 622 4.39 -1.74 3.03
CA ILE A 622 3.54 -1.99 4.21
C ILE A 622 2.07 -2.16 3.83
N GLN A 623 1.56 -1.32 2.93
CA GLN A 623 0.17 -1.41 2.49
C GLN A 623 -0.07 -2.79 1.85
N THR A 624 0.74 -3.17 0.87
CA THR A 624 0.60 -4.44 0.15
C THR A 624 0.68 -5.65 1.08
N ILE A 625 1.68 -5.72 1.95
CA ILE A 625 1.79 -6.88 2.85
C ILE A 625 0.63 -6.94 3.85
N SER A 626 0.15 -5.81 4.36
CA SER A 626 -0.97 -5.78 5.30
C SER A 626 -2.27 -6.24 4.65
N GLU A 627 -2.53 -5.84 3.41
CA GLU A 627 -3.70 -6.22 2.61
C GLU A 627 -3.67 -7.70 2.19
N GLU A 628 -2.47 -8.26 1.97
CA GLU A 628 -2.28 -9.66 1.59
C GLU A 628 -2.35 -10.63 2.78
N VAL A 629 -1.72 -10.26 3.91
CA VAL A 629 -1.53 -11.17 5.05
C VAL A 629 -2.75 -11.16 5.98
N LEU A 630 -3.31 -9.99 6.30
CA LEU A 630 -4.39 -9.90 7.30
C LEU A 630 -5.63 -10.74 6.96
N PRO A 631 -6.19 -10.73 5.73
CA PRO A 631 -7.36 -11.53 5.41
C PRO A 631 -7.10 -13.04 5.55
N LYS A 632 -5.90 -13.49 5.18
CA LYS A 632 -5.49 -14.91 5.24
C LYS A 632 -5.31 -15.40 6.68
N ILE A 633 -4.88 -14.54 7.61
CA ILE A 633 -4.63 -14.93 9.01
C ILE A 633 -5.83 -14.73 9.94
N SER A 634 -6.76 -13.83 9.59
CA SER A 634 -7.96 -13.49 10.38
C SER A 634 -9.16 -14.40 10.13
N GLY A 635 -9.14 -15.18 9.04
CA GLY A 635 -10.17 -16.18 8.75
C GLY A 635 -10.15 -17.37 9.72
N ASN A 636 -11.18 -18.21 9.64
CA ASN A 636 -11.33 -19.39 10.50
C ASN A 636 -10.64 -20.66 9.93
N ASP A 637 -10.09 -20.59 8.71
CA ASP A 637 -9.48 -21.74 8.06
C ASP A 637 -8.25 -22.23 8.84
N PRO A 638 -8.06 -23.55 9.01
CA PRO A 638 -6.92 -24.08 9.75
C PRO A 638 -5.61 -23.63 9.11
N LEU A 639 -4.75 -22.99 9.90
CA LEU A 639 -3.40 -22.58 9.47
C LEU A 639 -2.38 -23.40 10.24
N ASN A 640 -1.49 -24.06 9.50
CA ASN A 640 -0.31 -24.70 10.07
C ASN A 640 0.92 -23.80 9.91
N ASP A 641 2.03 -24.24 10.51
CA ASP A 641 3.27 -23.45 10.55
C ASP A 641 3.86 -23.22 9.15
N GLU A 642 3.79 -24.21 8.24
CA GLU A 642 4.27 -24.04 6.86
C GLU A 642 3.44 -23.00 6.10
N MET A 643 2.12 -23.03 6.24
CA MET A 643 1.21 -22.06 5.61
C MET A 643 1.45 -20.64 6.15
N LEU A 644 1.70 -20.47 7.45
CA LEU A 644 1.99 -19.17 8.04
C LEU A 644 3.30 -18.57 7.50
N VAL A 645 4.35 -19.39 7.38
CA VAL A 645 5.61 -18.99 6.76
C VAL A 645 5.39 -18.61 5.30
N GLN A 646 4.63 -19.42 4.55
CA GLN A 646 4.35 -19.16 3.14
C GLN A 646 3.54 -17.88 2.95
N ILE A 647 2.46 -17.67 3.72
CA ILE A 647 1.67 -16.43 3.69
C ILE A 647 2.55 -15.21 3.93
N LEU A 648 3.48 -15.31 4.89
CA LEU A 648 4.38 -14.22 5.24
C LEU A 648 5.39 -13.93 4.13
N VAL A 649 6.04 -14.97 3.58
CA VAL A 649 7.02 -14.84 2.49
C VAL A 649 6.36 -14.35 1.21
N ASP A 650 5.21 -14.91 0.83
CA ASP A 650 4.43 -14.47 -0.34
C ASP A 650 3.97 -13.01 -0.19
N GLY A 651 3.57 -12.61 1.02
CA GLY A 651 3.22 -11.22 1.31
C GLY A 651 4.40 -10.25 1.10
N VAL A 652 5.61 -10.63 1.51
CA VAL A 652 6.84 -9.85 1.24
C VAL A 652 7.18 -9.84 -0.26
N GLN A 653 6.97 -10.94 -0.98
CA GLN A 653 7.18 -10.99 -2.43
C GLN A 653 6.20 -10.08 -3.19
N HIS A 654 4.92 -10.09 -2.81
CA HIS A 654 3.94 -9.17 -3.39
C HIS A 654 4.27 -7.71 -3.07
N ALA A 655 4.73 -7.41 -1.85
CA ALA A 655 5.24 -6.08 -1.52
C ALA A 655 6.45 -5.68 -2.40
N ASN A 656 7.39 -6.59 -2.64
CA ASN A 656 8.49 -6.37 -3.57
C ASN A 656 7.99 -6.05 -4.99
N GLN A 657 7.08 -6.86 -5.51
CA GLN A 657 6.51 -6.69 -6.85
C GLN A 657 5.77 -5.36 -6.99
N ALA A 658 5.02 -4.95 -5.97
CA ALA A 658 4.30 -3.67 -5.97
C ALA A 658 5.27 -2.47 -6.08
N VAL A 659 6.33 -2.45 -5.27
CA VAL A 659 7.36 -1.39 -5.33
C VAL A 659 8.12 -1.46 -6.66
N HIS A 660 8.48 -2.65 -7.13
CA HIS A 660 9.19 -2.84 -8.39
C HIS A 660 8.37 -2.39 -9.61
N GLN A 661 7.08 -2.72 -9.63
CA GLN A 661 6.17 -2.27 -10.68
C GLN A 661 6.05 -0.74 -10.69
N ARG A 662 5.98 -0.12 -9.51
CA ARG A 662 5.93 1.35 -9.40
C ARG A 662 7.21 2.01 -9.92
N ASN A 663 8.38 1.43 -9.66
CA ASN A 663 9.64 1.86 -10.28
C ASN A 663 9.57 1.83 -11.80
N MET A 664 9.03 0.76 -12.37
CA MET A 664 8.91 0.61 -13.83
C MET A 664 7.95 1.63 -14.45
N GLU A 665 6.80 1.87 -13.80
CA GLU A 665 5.79 2.82 -14.25
C GLU A 665 6.27 4.28 -14.18
N GLN A 666 6.97 4.64 -13.09
CA GLN A 666 7.39 6.02 -12.84
C GLN A 666 8.81 6.31 -13.32
N ARG A 667 9.54 5.30 -13.81
CA ARG A 667 10.99 5.37 -14.09
C ARG A 667 11.76 5.91 -12.88
N ALA A 668 11.35 5.46 -11.70
CA ALA A 668 11.95 5.80 -10.42
C ALA A 668 12.94 4.70 -9.99
N ASP A 669 13.73 5.02 -8.97
CA ASP A 669 14.66 4.11 -8.32
C ASP A 669 14.39 4.14 -6.80
N MET A 670 13.17 3.77 -6.45
CA MET A 670 12.68 3.70 -5.07
C MET A 670 12.86 2.29 -4.50
N GLY A 671 13.23 2.19 -3.25
CA GLY A 671 13.38 0.91 -2.58
C GLY A 671 13.06 1.03 -1.11
N THR A 672 12.90 -0.10 -0.43
CA THR A 672 12.66 -0.09 1.01
C THR A 672 13.14 -1.38 1.66
N THR A 673 13.57 -1.30 2.91
CA THR A 673 13.71 -2.47 3.77
C THR A 673 12.35 -2.91 4.31
N ILE A 674 12.25 -4.14 4.81
CA ILE A 674 11.08 -4.58 5.56
C ILE A 674 11.48 -5.62 6.59
N THR A 675 10.99 -5.46 7.82
CA THR A 675 10.97 -6.53 8.81
C THR A 675 9.54 -6.71 9.31
N VAL A 676 9.08 -7.95 9.33
CA VAL A 676 7.69 -8.32 9.66
C VAL A 676 7.72 -9.34 10.77
N ALA A 677 6.83 -9.20 11.75
CA ALA A 677 6.53 -10.22 12.75
C ALA A 677 5.04 -10.56 12.72
N LEU A 678 4.73 -11.80 12.37
CA LEU A 678 3.42 -12.40 12.49
C LEU A 678 3.41 -13.30 13.74
N ILE A 679 2.68 -12.88 14.77
CA ILE A 679 2.46 -13.67 15.98
C ILE A 679 1.17 -14.47 15.81
N MET A 680 1.24 -15.78 16.07
CA MET A 680 0.10 -16.70 16.05
C MET A 680 0.17 -17.59 17.31
N GLY A 681 -0.71 -17.34 18.28
CA GLY A 681 -0.61 -17.95 19.60
C GLY A 681 0.74 -17.63 20.27
N ALA A 682 1.54 -18.66 20.56
CA ALA A 682 2.85 -18.55 21.22
C ALA A 682 4.06 -18.57 20.26
N ILE A 683 3.83 -18.39 18.95
CA ILE A 683 4.89 -18.44 17.95
C ILE A 683 4.93 -17.10 17.19
N ALA A 684 6.14 -16.53 17.07
CA ALA A 684 6.43 -15.45 16.14
C ALA A 684 7.10 -15.99 14.88
N TYR A 685 6.49 -15.68 13.74
CA TYR A 685 7.03 -15.86 12.39
C TYR A 685 7.58 -14.53 11.92
N ILE A 686 8.86 -14.47 11.60
CA ILE A 686 9.54 -13.23 11.24
C ILE A 686 10.02 -13.35 9.80
N ALA A 687 9.85 -12.30 8.99
CA ALA A 687 10.42 -12.19 7.66
C ALA A 687 11.20 -10.88 7.55
N ASN A 688 12.35 -10.91 6.86
CA ASN A 688 13.25 -9.76 6.76
C ASN A 688 13.86 -9.61 5.36
N VAL A 689 13.89 -8.37 4.88
CA VAL A 689 14.67 -7.93 3.73
C VAL A 689 15.27 -6.56 4.03
N GLY A 690 16.60 -6.49 4.15
CA GLY A 690 17.32 -5.25 4.42
C GLY A 690 18.00 -5.32 5.78
N ASP A 691 18.27 -4.17 6.37
CA ASP A 691 18.99 -4.00 7.65
C ASP A 691 18.13 -3.38 8.76
N SER A 692 16.81 -3.25 8.54
CA SER A 692 15.85 -3.23 9.65
C SER A 692 15.99 -4.51 10.48
N ARG A 693 15.71 -4.43 11.79
CA ARG A 693 15.99 -5.52 12.73
C ARG A 693 14.77 -5.93 13.56
N THR A 694 14.69 -7.23 13.85
CA THR A 694 13.84 -7.77 14.93
C THR A 694 14.71 -8.34 16.04
N TYR A 695 14.42 -7.94 17.28
CA TYR A 695 15.04 -8.47 18.50
C TYR A 695 14.01 -9.17 19.38
N LEU A 696 14.47 -10.19 20.11
CA LEU A 696 13.76 -10.77 21.25
C LEU A 696 14.52 -10.42 22.52
N TYR A 697 13.86 -9.75 23.45
CA TYR A 697 14.34 -9.60 24.81
C TYR A 697 13.59 -10.58 25.72
N ARG A 698 14.36 -11.39 26.45
CA ARG A 698 13.85 -12.28 27.48
C ARG A 698 14.62 -12.04 28.76
N LYS A 699 13.92 -11.78 29.86
CA LYS A 699 14.53 -11.46 31.16
C LYS A 699 15.60 -12.46 31.62
N THR A 700 15.48 -13.74 31.25
CA THR A 700 16.43 -14.81 31.60
C THR A 700 17.61 -14.96 30.64
N ALA A 701 17.50 -14.47 29.39
CA ALA A 701 18.48 -14.69 28.33
C ALA A 701 19.08 -13.39 27.76
N GLY A 702 18.56 -12.23 28.18
CA GLY A 702 18.95 -10.92 27.67
C GLY A 702 18.36 -10.61 26.29
N LEU A 703 18.99 -9.66 25.60
CA LEU A 703 18.61 -9.25 24.25
C LEU A 703 19.25 -10.17 23.20
N LYS A 704 18.45 -10.63 22.24
CA LYS A 704 18.91 -11.43 21.11
C LYS A 704 18.40 -10.83 19.80
N LYS A 705 19.31 -10.51 18.88
CA LYS A 705 18.96 -10.18 17.49
C LYS A 705 18.49 -11.45 16.75
N ILE A 706 17.32 -11.39 16.12
CA ILE A 706 16.73 -12.51 15.39
C ILE A 706 17.08 -12.45 13.91
N THR A 707 17.01 -11.26 13.31
CA THR A 707 17.25 -11.07 11.87
C THR A 707 18.73 -10.90 11.55
N ASN A 708 19.08 -11.21 10.31
CA ASN A 708 20.38 -10.90 9.73
C ASN A 708 20.25 -9.65 8.86
N ASP A 709 21.22 -8.75 8.95
CA ASP A 709 21.20 -7.51 8.18
C ASP A 709 21.73 -7.77 6.77
N HIS A 710 21.00 -7.35 5.75
CA HIS A 710 21.46 -7.45 4.36
C HIS A 710 22.31 -6.24 3.95
N SER A 711 23.36 -5.98 4.74
CA SER A 711 24.30 -4.87 4.52
C SER A 711 25.74 -5.34 4.33
N VAL A 712 26.51 -4.57 3.57
CA VAL A 712 27.92 -4.87 3.27
C VAL A 712 28.71 -5.03 4.56
N VAL A 713 28.45 -4.18 5.56
CA VAL A 713 29.22 -4.19 6.81
C VAL A 713 28.85 -5.39 7.68
N ALA A 714 27.57 -5.80 7.70
CA ALA A 714 27.18 -7.03 8.39
C ALA A 714 27.86 -8.26 7.80
N SER A 715 27.99 -8.36 6.47
CA SER A 715 28.74 -9.43 5.82
C SER A 715 30.24 -9.41 6.17
N LEU A 716 30.83 -8.23 6.37
CA LEU A 716 32.23 -8.11 6.83
C LEU A 716 32.41 -8.59 8.27
N VAL A 717 31.43 -8.33 9.15
CA VAL A 717 31.41 -8.86 10.52
C VAL A 717 31.28 -10.38 10.50
N GLU A 718 30.34 -10.92 9.72
CA GLU A 718 30.11 -12.36 9.60
C GLU A 718 31.34 -13.11 9.04
N ALA A 719 32.03 -12.51 8.07
CA ALA A 719 33.30 -13.02 7.54
C ALA A 719 34.50 -12.87 8.50
N GLY A 720 34.32 -12.22 9.65
CA GLY A 720 35.38 -11.95 10.63
C GLY A 720 36.43 -10.94 10.17
N ILE A 721 36.12 -10.13 9.14
CA ILE A 721 37.03 -9.12 8.59
C ILE A 721 37.10 -7.89 9.51
N ILE A 722 35.98 -7.55 10.15
CA ILE A 722 35.90 -6.48 11.17
C ILE A 722 35.27 -7.03 12.45
N ARG A 723 35.45 -6.32 13.57
CA ARG A 723 34.84 -6.73 14.84
C ARG A 723 33.34 -6.38 14.83
N PRO A 724 32.49 -7.09 15.59
CA PRO A 724 31.07 -6.74 15.69
C PRO A 724 30.80 -5.28 16.05
N ASP A 725 31.56 -4.72 16.99
CA ASP A 725 31.46 -3.32 17.42
C ASP A 725 31.90 -2.30 16.36
N ASP A 726 32.68 -2.71 15.35
CA ASP A 726 33.15 -1.80 14.31
C ASP A 726 32.02 -1.40 13.35
N ILE A 727 30.90 -2.14 13.35
CA ILE A 727 29.75 -1.89 12.47
C ILE A 727 29.22 -0.46 12.60
N TYR A 728 29.13 0.06 13.83
CA TYR A 728 28.56 1.37 14.16
C TYR A 728 29.45 2.55 13.69
N THR A 729 30.71 2.30 13.36
CA THR A 729 31.66 3.37 12.96
C THR A 729 32.18 3.20 11.53
N HIS A 730 31.78 2.12 10.85
CA HIS A 730 32.29 1.82 9.53
C HIS A 730 31.75 2.81 8.47
N PRO A 731 32.59 3.34 7.57
CA PRO A 731 32.18 4.37 6.61
C PRO A 731 31.16 3.89 5.56
N LYS A 732 30.98 2.58 5.43
CA LYS A 732 30.00 1.96 4.51
C LYS A 732 28.78 1.36 5.20
N ARG A 733 28.50 1.73 6.46
CA ARG A 733 27.43 1.10 7.26
C ARG A 733 26.04 1.18 6.63
N ASN A 734 25.74 2.27 5.91
CA ASN A 734 24.45 2.47 5.21
C ASN A 734 24.40 1.80 3.81
N GLN A 735 25.34 0.90 3.47
CA GLN A 735 25.31 0.19 2.17
C GLN A 735 24.60 -1.14 2.32
N ILE A 736 23.34 -1.19 1.89
CA ILE A 736 22.57 -2.43 1.78
C ILE A 736 22.72 -3.05 0.39
N TYR A 737 22.68 -4.39 0.32
CA TYR A 737 22.73 -5.14 -0.94
C TYR A 737 21.41 -5.85 -1.27
N ARG A 738 20.41 -5.77 -0.37
CA ARG A 738 19.08 -6.34 -0.57
C ARG A 738 18.00 -5.40 -0.02
N SER A 739 17.08 -5.01 -0.90
CA SER A 739 15.90 -4.22 -0.58
C SER A 739 14.74 -4.63 -1.48
N LEU A 740 13.52 -4.24 -1.12
CA LEU A 740 12.37 -4.34 -1.99
C LEU A 740 12.46 -3.32 -3.14
N GLY A 741 11.92 -3.67 -4.31
CA GLY A 741 11.74 -2.77 -5.45
C GLY A 741 12.85 -2.79 -6.51
N GLU A 742 14.06 -3.25 -6.16
CA GLU A 742 15.21 -3.28 -7.07
C GLU A 742 15.05 -4.34 -8.18
N LYS A 743 14.58 -5.53 -7.81
CA LYS A 743 14.44 -6.69 -8.68
C LYS A 743 13.01 -7.22 -8.64
N PRO A 744 12.53 -7.91 -9.70
CA PRO A 744 11.17 -8.45 -9.72
C PRO A 744 10.91 -9.52 -8.65
N MET A 745 11.95 -10.23 -8.21
CA MET A 745 11.91 -11.19 -7.09
C MET A 745 13.05 -10.86 -6.12
N VAL A 746 12.81 -11.09 -4.83
CA VAL A 746 13.78 -10.83 -3.76
C VAL A 746 13.94 -12.06 -2.86
N ASP A 747 15.14 -12.32 -2.36
CA ASP A 747 15.34 -13.40 -1.39
C ASP A 747 14.88 -12.95 0.00
N VAL A 748 13.88 -13.64 0.55
CA VAL A 748 13.29 -13.33 1.86
C VAL A 748 13.84 -14.26 2.93
N ASP A 749 14.51 -13.68 3.92
CA ASP A 749 14.96 -14.41 5.11
C ASP A 749 13.77 -14.56 6.07
N TRP A 750 13.56 -15.76 6.64
CA TRP A 750 12.50 -15.98 7.61
C TRP A 750 12.96 -16.78 8.83
N PHE A 751 12.32 -16.52 9.97
CA PHE A 751 12.66 -17.10 11.27
C PHE A 751 11.39 -17.50 12.02
N LYS A 752 11.52 -18.49 12.91
CA LYS A 752 10.46 -18.94 13.79
C LYS A 752 10.95 -18.95 15.23
N VAL A 753 10.20 -18.29 16.13
CA VAL A 753 10.59 -18.10 17.52
C VAL A 753 9.43 -18.44 18.44
N MET A 754 9.69 -19.23 19.48
CA MET A 754 8.71 -19.52 20.53
C MET A 754 8.75 -18.44 21.61
N LEU A 755 7.60 -17.82 21.85
CA LEU A 755 7.37 -16.74 22.79
C LEU A 755 6.97 -17.28 24.15
N GLN A 756 7.37 -16.56 25.19
CA GLN A 756 7.05 -16.83 26.59
C GLN A 756 6.41 -15.58 27.21
N PRO A 757 5.60 -15.73 28.28
CA PRO A 757 5.17 -14.58 29.07
C PRO A 757 6.36 -13.72 29.50
N GLU A 758 6.16 -12.40 29.48
CA GLU A 758 7.15 -11.34 29.73
C GLU A 758 8.22 -11.16 28.65
N ASP A 759 8.19 -11.92 27.56
CA ASP A 759 9.04 -11.62 26.41
C ASP A 759 8.65 -10.27 25.79
N LYS A 760 9.65 -9.56 25.25
CA LYS A 760 9.44 -8.38 24.42
C LYS A 760 10.06 -8.58 23.04
N LEU A 761 9.24 -8.47 22.00
CA LEU A 761 9.71 -8.39 20.63
C LEU A 761 9.87 -6.91 20.25
N LEU A 762 11.02 -6.54 19.69
CA LEU A 762 11.30 -5.20 19.21
C LEU A 762 11.59 -5.26 17.71
N LEU A 763 10.78 -4.58 16.90
CA LEU A 763 11.07 -4.31 15.49
C LEU A 763 11.56 -2.87 15.39
N CYS A 764 12.63 -2.61 14.63
CA CYS A 764 13.15 -1.26 14.46
C CYS A 764 13.87 -1.03 13.11
N THR A 765 13.86 0.21 12.63
CA THR A 765 14.73 0.68 11.54
C THR A 765 16.16 0.92 12.04
N ASP A 766 17.08 1.18 11.10
CA ASP A 766 18.50 1.43 11.39
C ASP A 766 18.74 2.70 12.22
N GLY A 767 17.87 3.72 12.10
CA GLY A 767 17.95 4.92 12.92
C GLY A 767 17.89 4.67 14.43
N LEU A 768 17.38 3.50 14.89
CA LEU A 768 17.53 3.09 16.29
C LEU A 768 18.92 2.49 16.54
N TRP A 769 19.24 1.39 15.85
CA TRP A 769 20.39 0.57 16.21
C TRP A 769 21.72 1.21 15.78
N ASP A 770 21.73 2.12 14.80
CA ASP A 770 22.92 2.89 14.44
C ASP A 770 23.28 3.92 15.54
N MET A 771 22.27 4.47 16.23
CA MET A 771 22.44 5.48 17.28
C MET A 771 22.56 4.88 18.69
N VAL A 772 21.96 3.70 18.92
CA VAL A 772 21.85 3.06 20.24
C VAL A 772 22.40 1.64 20.18
N ARG A 773 23.47 1.38 20.93
CA ARG A 773 24.07 0.04 21.02
C ARG A 773 23.16 -0.95 21.75
N ASP A 774 23.30 -2.22 21.40
CA ASP A 774 22.51 -3.34 21.93
C ASP A 774 22.43 -3.39 23.48
N PRO A 775 23.52 -3.15 24.26
CA PRO A 775 23.41 -3.14 25.72
C PRO A 775 22.48 -2.06 26.28
N THR A 776 22.42 -0.90 25.62
CA THR A 776 21.51 0.19 26.00
C THR A 776 20.07 -0.14 25.61
N ILE A 777 19.86 -0.74 24.43
CA ILE A 777 18.54 -1.24 24.01
C ILE A 777 18.03 -2.28 25.02
N GLU A 778 18.88 -3.22 25.43
CA GLU A 778 18.57 -4.23 26.46
C GLU A 778 18.19 -3.58 27.79
N GLN A 779 18.99 -2.60 28.25
CA GLN A 779 18.70 -1.88 29.48
C GLN A 779 17.32 -1.20 29.42
N ILE A 780 16.97 -0.54 28.31
CA ILE A 780 15.68 0.13 28.15
C ILE A 780 14.52 -0.88 28.15
N LEU A 781 14.66 -1.99 27.39
CA LEU A 781 13.65 -3.06 27.34
C LEU A 781 13.44 -3.72 28.71
N SER A 782 14.50 -3.84 29.51
CA SER A 782 14.45 -4.42 30.86
C SER A 782 13.80 -3.49 31.90
N ALA A 783 14.07 -2.19 31.81
CA ALA A 783 13.76 -1.23 32.86
C ALA A 783 12.36 -0.60 32.73
N VAL A 784 11.85 -0.43 31.51
CA VAL A 784 10.56 0.22 31.25
C VAL A 784 9.50 -0.84 31.04
N PRO A 785 8.50 -1.02 31.94
CA PRO A 785 7.53 -2.11 31.80
C PRO A 785 6.60 -1.91 30.62
N ASP A 786 5.98 -0.73 30.51
CA ASP A 786 4.97 -0.43 29.49
C ASP A 786 5.57 -0.33 28.07
N PRO A 787 5.04 -1.05 27.07
CA PRO A 787 5.56 -1.03 25.69
C PRO A 787 5.53 0.36 25.03
N SER A 788 4.51 1.18 25.30
CA SER A 788 4.42 2.53 24.74
C SER A 788 5.49 3.46 25.32
N GLN A 789 5.73 3.40 26.63
CA GLN A 789 6.82 4.11 27.29
C GLN A 789 8.19 3.58 26.86
N THR A 790 8.30 2.27 26.63
CA THR A 790 9.53 1.64 26.13
C THR A 790 9.88 2.19 24.74
N GLY A 791 8.90 2.27 23.83
CA GLY A 791 9.06 2.89 22.52
C GLY A 791 9.52 4.35 22.63
N ASN A 792 8.91 5.14 23.51
CA ASN A 792 9.34 6.53 23.77
C ASN A 792 10.80 6.62 24.26
N ALA A 793 11.20 5.72 25.17
CA ALA A 793 12.56 5.70 25.71
C ALA A 793 13.59 5.31 24.65
N LEU A 794 13.26 4.36 23.76
CA LEU A 794 14.12 3.96 22.63
C LEU A 794 14.31 5.12 21.64
N ILE A 795 13.23 5.80 21.23
CA ILE A 795 13.31 6.98 20.36
C ILE A 795 14.16 8.07 21.02
N LYS A 796 13.91 8.36 22.31
CA LYS A 796 14.68 9.36 23.04
C LYS A 796 16.18 9.02 23.05
N ALA A 797 16.54 7.76 23.31
CA ALA A 797 17.93 7.32 23.29
C ALA A 797 18.57 7.48 21.89
N ALA A 798 17.82 7.19 20.81
CA ALA A 798 18.32 7.39 19.45
C ALA A 798 18.56 8.86 19.12
N LEU A 799 17.66 9.75 19.54
CA LEU A 799 17.82 11.20 19.37
C LEU A 799 19.01 11.73 20.18
N GLU A 800 19.19 11.25 21.41
CA GLU A 800 20.36 11.58 22.25
C GLU A 800 21.68 11.03 21.68
N GLY A 801 21.62 9.90 20.97
CA GLY A 801 22.75 9.28 20.26
C GLY A 801 23.17 10.03 18.98
N GLY A 802 22.36 10.97 18.50
CA GLY A 802 22.68 11.84 17.36
C GLY A 802 21.47 12.14 16.47
N GLY A 803 20.51 11.21 16.40
CA GLY A 803 19.31 11.33 15.57
C GLY A 803 19.64 11.62 14.10
N GLU A 804 20.59 10.87 13.53
CA GLU A 804 21.06 11.09 12.16
C GLU A 804 20.06 10.68 11.09
N ASP A 805 19.19 9.71 11.38
CA ASP A 805 18.19 9.19 10.45
C ASP A 805 16.77 9.15 11.05
N ASN A 806 15.81 8.79 10.20
CA ASN A 806 14.47 8.38 10.58
C ASN A 806 14.54 7.18 11.53
N VAL A 807 13.75 7.19 12.60
CA VAL A 807 13.77 6.13 13.61
C VAL A 807 12.36 5.68 13.93
N SER A 808 12.11 4.38 13.73
CA SER A 808 10.81 3.75 13.95
C SER A 808 10.96 2.47 14.75
N VAL A 809 10.07 2.26 15.71
CA VAL A 809 10.08 1.11 16.62
C VAL A 809 8.67 0.57 16.89
N ILE A 810 8.55 -0.75 16.94
CA ILE A 810 7.39 -1.46 17.49
C ILE A 810 7.88 -2.36 18.61
N VAL A 811 7.30 -2.21 19.80
CA VAL A 811 7.55 -3.06 20.98
C VAL A 811 6.29 -3.87 21.25
N VAL A 812 6.40 -5.20 21.22
CA VAL A 812 5.33 -6.14 21.54
C VAL A 812 5.71 -6.90 22.79
N GLN A 813 5.02 -6.64 23.90
CA GLN A 813 5.16 -7.41 25.13
C GLN A 813 4.14 -8.55 25.15
N ILE A 814 4.62 -9.73 25.50
CA ILE A 814 3.84 -10.93 25.68
C ILE A 814 3.41 -11.00 27.14
N ALA A 815 2.11 -10.95 27.39
CA ALA A 815 1.54 -11.04 28.74
C ALA A 815 0.70 -12.32 28.89
N GLU A 816 0.48 -12.77 30.12
CA GLU A 816 -0.51 -13.83 30.38
C GLU A 816 -1.91 -13.29 30.14
N ALA A 817 -2.78 -14.06 29.47
CA ALA A 817 -4.15 -13.63 29.21
C ALA A 817 -4.98 -13.66 30.50
N SER A 818 -5.19 -12.50 31.11
CA SER A 818 -6.10 -12.32 32.24
C SER A 818 -7.53 -12.05 31.75
N GLN A 819 -8.33 -13.13 31.62
CA GLN A 819 -9.74 -13.16 31.19
C GLN A 819 -9.98 -12.69 29.74
N HIS A 820 -10.92 -13.33 29.04
CA HIS A 820 -11.31 -12.99 27.66
C HIS A 820 -11.64 -11.50 27.54
N THR A 821 -10.74 -10.73 26.96
CA THR A 821 -11.08 -9.46 26.34
C THR A 821 -12.04 -9.80 25.22
N GLY A 822 -13.29 -9.36 25.28
CA GLY A 822 -14.29 -9.60 24.22
C GLY A 822 -13.96 -8.85 22.93
N MET A 823 -12.74 -8.99 22.40
CA MET A 823 -12.28 -8.39 21.15
C MET A 823 -12.81 -9.21 19.99
N THR A 824 -14.00 -8.86 19.51
CA THR A 824 -14.49 -9.35 18.22
C THR A 824 -13.88 -8.52 17.08
N GLY A 825 -12.91 -9.09 16.36
CA GLY A 825 -12.36 -8.51 15.11
C GLY A 825 -10.87 -8.15 15.15
N VAL A 826 -10.37 -7.57 14.05
CA VAL A 826 -8.99 -7.05 13.93
C VAL A 826 -8.94 -5.64 14.54
N GLN A 827 -8.18 -5.47 15.61
CA GLN A 827 -7.84 -4.17 16.17
C GLN A 827 -6.59 -3.62 15.47
N LEU A 828 -6.73 -2.44 14.88
CA LEU A 828 -5.62 -1.73 14.27
C LEU A 828 -5.00 -0.75 15.25
N LEU A 829 -3.70 -0.88 15.46
CA LEU A 829 -2.95 -0.16 16.49
C LEU A 829 -2.10 0.97 15.91
N ALA A 830 -1.55 0.78 14.70
CA ALA A 830 -0.81 1.81 13.97
C ALA A 830 -0.91 1.60 12.46
N ARG A 831 -0.89 2.71 11.71
CA ARG A 831 -0.83 2.76 10.25
C ARG A 831 0.40 3.57 9.82
N PRO A 832 0.89 3.41 8.57
CA PRO A 832 1.89 4.31 8.01
C PRO A 832 1.47 5.77 8.20
N GLU A 833 2.38 6.62 8.67
CA GLU A 833 2.09 8.04 8.86
C GLU A 833 1.76 8.69 7.52
N SER A 834 0.70 9.51 7.49
CA SER A 834 0.44 10.39 6.35
C SER A 834 1.64 11.34 6.15
N PRO A 835 1.98 11.76 4.92
CA PRO A 835 3.12 12.64 4.69
C PRO A 835 3.05 13.91 5.53
N GLN A 836 3.86 13.95 6.60
CA GLN A 836 4.06 15.14 7.39
C GLN A 836 5.17 15.96 6.74
N TRP A 837 4.76 17.02 6.07
CA TRP A 837 5.69 18.06 5.69
C TRP A 837 5.97 18.92 6.93
N PRO A 838 7.24 19.24 7.22
CA PRO A 838 7.55 20.13 8.32
C PRO A 838 6.84 21.48 8.09
N PRO A 839 6.40 22.16 9.16
CA PRO A 839 5.80 23.48 9.04
C PRO A 839 6.77 24.41 8.30
N MET A 840 6.29 25.05 7.23
CA MET A 840 7.05 26.07 6.51
C MET A 840 7.19 27.35 7.33
#